data_AF-A0A9W6BXT0-F1
#
_entry.id   AF-A0A9W6BXT0-F1
#
_cell.length_a   1.000
_cell.length_b   1.000
_cell.length_c   1.000
_cell.angle_alpha   90.00
_cell.angle_beta   90.00
_cell.angle_gamma   90.00
#
_symmetry.space_group_name_H-M   'P 1'
#
loop_
_entity.id
_entity.type
_entity.pdbx_description
1 polymer ?
#
loop_
_entity_poly.entity_id
_entity_poly.type
_entity_poly.pdbx_seq_one_letter_code
_entity_poly.pdbx_strand_id
1 'polypeptide(L)'
;MARRGLLLAALLCLAVQTGSAQRVNVTILVQGTINVLLVHEQQPHKTDSAGQPASSYSSSARPEVEYTLSDRSPDGEMTPPIRVEFDGVSAASLTTGDIVEAPVSLVLTARQASRLSLSTDNSSTGRRLLSEEHEAARRMILEFHNTRRSVQEVQNLFSVLGKVGAIAGKTLRAAALPTILERTEAQDLFIVNGQPQNIRSLTFVYKSTKCNIFPNLNASVIRQWWYDNGDKAPVVATMQRQYQTCSYNQLTFLPENNMVFDVDVPCSGYLADGKPYNLRSARTSDTDAERFALLQLGKEYLQSTHPEIFKRWSSFHRKIMIFPFNWRTGSGVAWRGLAWSSLGCAVNTDCSTWLNEDLSATEPDMQVAFQELGHNIGLMHSGRWVRSGYDQYGDMIDPMGGGLADEYRKGILCTNAPQAYKAGWASPVPNGNFRADSLRVGVPVQYSLPAMALDKQNMLRIVIQPKANPSDIEAPEQALFVSYRVRQETPGGYDSGLRYQLNSLVWVHLYNETANEIPANHRSGDSWLLDGLTEENGYNYYLGGKNLRSYYQPVPSLGAGGVTISVIRRTPRAATVTVCRYSRMMSEAGDPNSCFDGVDNDCDGLADSADPDCAGAVVQPIASPPPSRSSPPPPSPQQRPPLLSLPPPPRRSPSPPPLRPPPSRPPPTPTPPAPPPGPRRPARVTP
;
A
#
# COMPACT_ATOMS: atom_id res chain seq x y z
N MET A 1 35.82 22.56 -28.47
CA MET A 1 34.81 23.14 -27.56
C MET A 1 34.42 24.57 -27.92
N ALA A 2 35.35 25.49 -28.20
CA ALA A 2 35.06 26.90 -28.53
C ALA A 2 34.08 27.14 -29.72
N ARG A 3 34.12 26.30 -30.77
CA ARG A 3 33.19 26.42 -31.92
C ARG A 3 31.74 25.98 -31.63
N ARG A 4 31.50 25.09 -30.65
CA ARG A 4 30.15 24.69 -30.23
C ARG A 4 29.48 25.77 -29.36
N GLY A 5 30.26 26.48 -28.54
CA GLY A 5 29.76 27.60 -27.72
C GLY A 5 29.26 28.79 -28.54
N LEU A 6 29.93 29.13 -29.65
CA LEU A 6 29.49 30.21 -30.54
C LEU A 6 28.19 29.90 -31.29
N LEU A 7 27.97 28.63 -31.69
CA LEU A 7 26.76 28.22 -32.40
C LEU A 7 25.54 28.18 -31.46
N LEU A 8 25.74 27.77 -30.20
CA LEU A 8 24.69 27.74 -29.18
C LEU A 8 24.25 29.16 -28.78
N ALA A 9 25.21 30.09 -28.65
CA ALA A 9 24.92 31.50 -28.41
C ALA A 9 24.09 32.14 -29.54
N ALA A 10 24.36 31.75 -30.79
CA ALA A 10 23.59 32.22 -31.94
C ALA A 10 22.14 31.67 -31.97
N LEU A 11 21.93 30.43 -31.54
CA LEU A 11 20.60 29.80 -31.46
C LEU A 11 19.74 30.36 -30.31
N LEU A 12 20.33 30.63 -29.15
CA LEU A 12 19.67 31.37 -28.07
C LEU A 12 19.28 32.77 -28.51
N CYS A 13 20.11 33.45 -29.31
CA CYS A 13 19.80 34.76 -29.86
C CYS A 13 18.62 34.75 -30.87
N LEU A 14 18.40 33.66 -31.61
CA LEU A 14 17.30 33.60 -32.60
C LEU A 14 15.91 33.43 -31.96
N ALA A 15 15.81 32.83 -30.77
CA ALA A 15 14.53 32.62 -30.09
C ALA A 15 13.94 33.90 -29.45
N VAL A 16 14.71 35.00 -29.41
CA VAL A 16 14.43 36.22 -28.63
C VAL A 16 13.95 37.38 -29.52
N GLN A 17 13.50 37.14 -30.76
CA GLN A 17 13.25 38.23 -31.72
C GLN A 17 11.80 38.74 -31.88
N THR A 18 10.81 38.26 -31.12
CA THR A 18 9.43 38.75 -31.22
C THR A 18 9.02 39.54 -29.96
N GLY A 19 8.86 40.85 -30.12
CA GLY A 19 8.61 41.80 -29.03
C GLY A 19 7.29 41.60 -28.31
N SER A 20 7.33 40.93 -27.16
CA SER A 20 6.48 41.20 -25.99
C SER A 20 7.21 40.70 -24.74
N ALA A 21 7.32 41.56 -23.71
CA ALA A 21 7.93 41.34 -22.39
C ALA A 21 8.73 40.02 -22.22
N GLN A 22 9.93 39.94 -22.81
CA GLN A 22 10.64 38.67 -22.94
C GLN A 22 11.24 38.21 -21.61
N ARG A 23 10.73 37.07 -21.15
CA ARG A 23 11.36 36.24 -20.13
C ARG A 23 12.39 35.36 -20.84
N VAL A 24 13.59 35.21 -20.27
CA VAL A 24 14.59 34.26 -20.76
C VAL A 24 14.37 32.94 -20.02
N ASN A 25 13.99 31.90 -20.76
CA ASN A 25 13.80 30.56 -20.23
C ASN A 25 15.07 29.75 -20.47
N VAL A 26 15.74 29.35 -19.39
CA VAL A 26 16.91 28.49 -19.43
C VAL A 26 16.48 27.09 -19.02
N THR A 27 16.35 26.20 -20.00
CA THR A 27 16.11 24.77 -19.74
C THR A 27 17.42 24.06 -19.42
N ILE A 28 17.45 23.26 -18.37
CA ILE A 28 18.57 22.42 -17.95
C ILE A 28 18.05 21.00 -17.82
N LEU A 29 18.76 19.99 -18.34
CA LEU A 29 18.39 18.59 -18.13
C LEU A 29 19.03 18.12 -16.83
N VAL A 30 18.23 17.90 -15.79
CA VAL A 30 18.74 17.51 -14.47
C VAL A 30 18.48 16.04 -14.26
N GLN A 31 19.55 15.29 -14.05
CA GLN A 31 19.45 13.90 -13.64
C GLN A 31 19.51 13.81 -12.12
N GLY A 32 18.54 13.15 -11.50
CA GLY A 32 18.50 13.00 -10.05
C GLY A 32 17.52 11.93 -9.61
N THR A 33 17.59 11.59 -8.33
CA THR A 33 16.62 10.71 -7.66
C THR A 33 15.48 11.57 -7.13
N ILE A 34 14.24 11.24 -7.49
CA ILE A 34 13.04 11.90 -6.98
C ILE A 34 12.89 11.60 -5.49
N ASN A 35 12.61 12.61 -4.67
CA ASN A 35 11.99 12.46 -3.36
C ASN A 35 10.67 13.23 -3.30
N VAL A 36 9.59 12.49 -3.11
CA VAL A 36 8.23 12.94 -2.85
C VAL A 36 8.06 13.01 -1.34
N LEU A 37 7.89 14.23 -0.82
CA LEU A 37 7.68 14.53 0.59
C LEU A 37 6.24 14.98 0.78
N LEU A 38 5.53 14.35 1.71
CA LEU A 38 4.25 14.88 2.19
C LEU A 38 4.54 15.97 3.22
N VAL A 39 4.38 17.23 2.82
CA VAL A 39 4.55 18.34 3.75
C VAL A 39 3.24 18.50 4.50
N HIS A 40 3.19 17.94 5.71
CA HIS A 40 2.19 18.38 6.67
C HIS A 40 2.67 19.73 7.22
N GLU A 41 1.92 20.79 6.95
CA GLU A 41 2.08 22.03 7.70
C GLU A 41 1.79 21.69 9.17
N GLN A 42 2.84 21.42 9.95
CA GLN A 42 2.74 21.42 11.41
C GLN A 42 2.41 22.86 11.79
N GLN A 43 1.12 23.20 11.85
CA GLN A 43 0.75 24.35 12.65
C GLN A 43 1.18 24.03 14.08
N PRO A 44 2.07 24.85 14.68
CA PRO A 44 2.39 24.67 16.09
C PRO A 44 1.08 24.74 16.86
N HIS A 45 0.80 23.73 17.69
CA HIS A 45 -0.30 23.73 18.62
C HIS A 45 -0.21 24.99 19.49
N LYS A 46 -0.91 26.06 19.11
CA LYS A 46 -1.30 27.09 20.07
C LYS A 46 -2.41 26.47 20.89
N THR A 47 -2.05 25.98 22.06
CA THR A 47 -3.02 25.79 23.13
C THR A 47 -3.52 27.18 23.51
N ASP A 48 -4.79 27.44 23.25
CA ASP A 48 -5.54 28.53 23.83
C ASP A 48 -5.38 28.45 25.35
N SER A 49 -5.16 29.59 26.03
CA SER A 49 -4.95 29.69 27.47
C SER A 49 -6.11 29.18 28.34
N ALA A 50 -7.17 28.65 27.72
CA ALA A 50 -8.41 28.21 28.35
C ALA A 50 -8.61 26.67 28.35
N GLY A 51 -7.71 25.88 27.78
CA GLY A 51 -7.77 24.41 27.89
C GLY A 51 -9.01 23.75 27.28
N GLN A 52 -9.73 24.43 26.37
CA GLN A 52 -10.81 23.82 25.61
C GLN A 52 -10.32 23.33 24.24
N PRO A 53 -10.76 22.15 23.78
CA PRO A 53 -10.46 21.68 22.44
C PRO A 53 -11.16 22.59 21.41
N ALA A 54 -10.38 23.23 20.53
CA ALA A 54 -10.90 24.08 19.47
C ALA A 54 -11.82 23.27 18.53
N SER A 55 -13.14 23.48 18.66
CA SER A 55 -14.17 22.84 17.84
C SER A 55 -14.36 23.58 16.51
N SER A 56 -13.38 23.53 15.62
CA SER A 56 -13.56 23.78 14.18
C SER A 56 -12.27 23.46 13.42
N TYR A 57 -11.98 22.18 13.20
CA TYR A 57 -10.97 21.79 12.22
C TYR A 57 -11.56 21.99 10.82
N SER A 58 -11.04 22.96 10.07
CA SER A 58 -11.27 23.06 8.63
C SER A 58 -10.57 21.87 7.96
N SER A 59 -11.32 20.80 7.71
CA SER A 59 -10.87 19.53 7.13
C SER A 59 -10.49 19.59 5.63
N SER A 60 -10.17 20.77 5.10
CA SER A 60 -10.01 21.01 3.66
C SER A 60 -8.58 21.29 3.20
N ALA A 61 -7.59 21.38 4.11
CA ALA A 61 -6.20 21.55 3.72
C ALA A 61 -5.64 20.21 3.22
N ARG A 62 -5.60 20.06 1.89
CA ARG A 62 -4.92 18.94 1.23
C ARG A 62 -3.45 18.93 1.65
N PRO A 63 -2.83 17.78 1.93
CA PRO A 63 -1.39 17.71 2.10
C PRO A 63 -0.71 18.21 0.83
N GLU A 64 0.21 19.17 0.95
CA GLU A 64 0.99 19.63 -0.19
C GLU A 64 2.10 18.59 -0.44
N VAL A 65 2.08 18.00 -1.63
CA VAL A 65 3.11 17.06 -2.06
C VAL A 65 4.27 17.87 -2.63
N GLU A 66 5.42 17.84 -1.96
CA GLU A 66 6.64 18.49 -2.40
C GLU A 66 7.55 17.47 -3.09
N TYR A 67 7.91 17.75 -4.35
CA TYR A 67 8.87 16.94 -5.08
C TYR A 67 10.24 17.62 -5.03
N THR A 68 11.26 16.82 -4.76
CA THR A 68 12.64 17.27 -4.78
C THR A 68 13.51 16.31 -5.60
N LEU A 69 14.60 16.83 -6.16
CA LEU A 69 15.66 16.05 -6.79
C LEU A 69 16.88 16.04 -5.89
N SER A 70 17.49 14.86 -5.71
CA SER A 70 18.76 14.68 -5.00
C SER A 70 19.76 13.92 -5.87
N ASP A 71 21.05 14.24 -5.76
CA ASP A 71 22.08 13.40 -6.37
C ASP A 71 22.34 12.19 -5.47
N ARG A 72 22.58 11.04 -6.10
CA ARG A 72 23.13 9.87 -5.42
C ARG A 72 24.65 9.98 -5.47
N SER A 73 25.28 10.49 -4.42
CA SER A 73 26.75 10.42 -4.32
C SER A 73 27.20 8.96 -4.34
N PRO A 74 28.33 8.63 -5.00
CA PRO A 74 28.95 7.30 -4.92
C PRO A 74 29.20 6.84 -3.48
N ASP A 75 29.38 7.78 -2.56
CA ASP A 75 29.74 7.53 -1.16
C ASP A 75 28.51 7.51 -0.23
N GLY A 76 27.30 7.70 -0.76
CA GLY A 76 26.06 7.70 0.00
C GLY A 76 25.77 9.01 0.76
N GLU A 77 26.63 10.03 0.67
CA GLU A 77 26.28 11.39 1.13
C GLU A 77 25.21 12.00 0.22
N MET A 78 24.09 12.41 0.79
CA MET A 78 23.03 13.10 0.05
C MET A 78 23.39 14.57 -0.12
N THR A 79 23.41 15.06 -1.36
CA THR A 79 23.37 16.51 -1.60
C THR A 79 22.03 17.06 -1.11
N PRO A 80 21.97 18.31 -0.62
CA PRO A 80 20.71 18.91 -0.24
C PRO A 80 19.72 18.79 -1.40
N PRO A 81 18.45 18.41 -1.17
CA PRO A 81 17.49 18.29 -2.24
C PRO A 81 17.17 19.65 -2.89
N ILE A 82 16.93 19.68 -4.21
CA ILE A 82 16.35 20.85 -4.89
C ILE A 82 14.87 20.62 -5.11
N ARG A 83 14.03 21.54 -4.65
CA ARG A 83 12.59 21.53 -4.91
C ARG A 83 12.29 21.75 -6.40
N VAL A 84 11.45 20.88 -6.96
CA VAL A 84 10.97 20.94 -8.36
C VAL A 84 9.45 20.86 -8.38
N GLU A 85 8.81 21.86 -8.97
CA GLU A 85 7.39 21.87 -9.31
C GLU A 85 7.20 21.06 -10.60
N PHE A 86 6.69 19.84 -10.47
CA PHE A 86 6.15 19.06 -11.60
C PHE A 86 4.70 19.47 -11.85
N ASP A 87 4.24 19.42 -13.10
CA ASP A 87 2.82 19.57 -13.39
C ASP A 87 2.03 18.34 -12.86
N GLY A 88 0.72 18.50 -12.63
CA GLY A 88 -0.08 17.47 -11.95
C GLY A 88 -0.13 16.11 -12.67
N VAL A 89 0.11 16.08 -13.98
CA VAL A 89 0.14 14.83 -14.76
C VAL A 89 1.51 14.16 -14.63
N SER A 90 2.60 14.93 -14.69
CA SER A 90 3.97 14.45 -14.49
C SER A 90 4.16 13.94 -13.06
N ALA A 91 3.69 14.70 -12.08
CA ALA A 91 3.75 14.40 -10.65
C ALA A 91 3.14 13.04 -10.32
N ALA A 92 1.95 12.73 -10.86
CA ALA A 92 1.23 11.48 -10.58
C ALA A 92 1.95 10.21 -11.07
N SER A 93 2.93 10.34 -11.97
CA SER A 93 3.70 9.20 -12.49
C SER A 93 5.05 8.97 -11.79
N LEU A 94 5.45 9.93 -10.95
CA LEU A 94 6.74 9.90 -10.26
C LEU A 94 6.58 9.32 -8.86
N THR A 95 7.44 8.36 -8.54
CA THR A 95 7.57 7.82 -7.19
C THR A 95 8.94 8.18 -6.63
N THR A 96 9.02 8.39 -5.32
CA THR A 96 10.31 8.62 -4.68
C THR A 96 11.22 7.42 -4.92
N GLY A 97 12.47 7.70 -5.28
CA GLY A 97 13.44 6.69 -5.69
C GLY A 97 13.61 6.61 -7.21
N ASP A 98 12.62 7.06 -8.00
CA ASP A 98 12.77 7.09 -9.45
C ASP A 98 13.99 7.94 -9.84
N ILE A 99 14.85 7.36 -10.66
CA ILE A 99 15.96 8.08 -11.28
C ILE A 99 15.42 8.69 -12.56
N VAL A 100 15.32 10.01 -12.55
CA VAL A 100 14.72 10.76 -13.66
C VAL A 100 15.74 11.67 -14.30
N GLU A 101 15.54 11.92 -15.59
CA GLU A 101 16.04 13.09 -16.30
C GLU A 101 14.88 14.07 -16.45
N ALA A 102 14.88 15.13 -15.64
CA ALA A 102 13.86 16.16 -15.65
C ALA A 102 14.39 17.40 -16.38
N PRO A 103 13.79 17.84 -17.49
CA PRO A 103 14.06 19.16 -18.02
C PRO A 103 13.48 20.20 -17.06
N VAL A 104 14.31 20.99 -16.39
CA VAL A 104 13.88 22.06 -15.48
C VAL A 104 14.12 23.41 -16.12
N SER A 105 13.16 24.33 -15.97
CA SER A 105 13.24 25.69 -16.50
C SER A 105 13.52 26.71 -15.41
N LEU A 106 14.60 27.46 -15.61
CA LEU A 106 14.89 28.70 -14.89
C LEU A 106 14.35 29.89 -15.70
N VAL A 107 13.39 30.61 -15.13
CA VAL A 107 12.77 31.79 -15.78
C VAL A 107 13.38 33.08 -15.23
N LEU A 108 14.19 33.75 -16.05
CA LEU A 108 14.76 35.06 -15.75
C LEU A 108 13.84 36.16 -16.28
N THR A 109 13.56 37.16 -15.43
CA THR A 109 12.89 38.40 -15.87
C THR A 109 13.80 39.18 -16.83
N ALA A 110 13.21 40.04 -17.67
CA ALA A 110 13.97 40.91 -18.57
C ALA A 110 15.06 41.72 -17.82
N ARG A 111 14.76 42.21 -16.61
CA ARG A 111 15.73 42.93 -15.76
C ARG A 111 16.90 42.05 -15.33
N GLN A 112 16.64 40.80 -14.96
CA GLN A 112 17.67 39.84 -14.55
C GLN A 112 18.52 39.41 -15.76
N ALA A 113 17.88 39.12 -16.88
CA ALA A 113 18.57 38.81 -18.14
C ALA A 113 19.45 39.97 -18.62
N SER A 114 18.96 41.21 -18.53
CA SER A 114 19.72 42.42 -18.87
C SER A 114 20.95 42.60 -17.96
N ARG A 115 20.81 42.37 -16.64
CA ARG A 115 21.96 42.41 -15.70
C ARG A 115 23.04 41.39 -16.02
N LEU A 116 22.65 40.25 -16.57
CA LEU A 116 23.56 39.18 -16.99
C LEU A 116 24.02 39.31 -18.45
N SER A 117 23.65 40.40 -19.13
CA SER A 117 23.92 40.60 -20.57
C SER A 117 23.48 39.40 -21.43
N LEU A 118 22.28 38.89 -21.13
CA LEU A 118 21.58 37.84 -21.87
C LEU A 118 20.48 38.41 -22.79
N SER A 119 20.07 39.67 -22.61
CA SER A 119 19.14 40.34 -23.53
C SER A 119 19.88 40.81 -24.79
N THR A 120 19.24 40.65 -25.94
CA THR A 120 19.72 41.09 -27.25
C THR A 120 19.27 42.50 -27.63
N ASP A 121 18.69 43.27 -26.69
CA ASP A 121 18.25 44.64 -26.97
C ASP A 121 19.42 45.51 -27.44
N ASN A 122 19.43 45.74 -28.75
CA ASN A 122 20.59 45.99 -29.58
C ASN A 122 21.04 47.46 -29.59
N SER A 123 20.75 48.24 -28.54
CA SER A 123 20.80 49.72 -28.63
C SER A 123 21.82 50.45 -27.76
N SER A 124 22.72 49.75 -27.05
CA SER A 124 23.85 50.43 -26.39
C SER A 124 25.17 49.78 -26.76
N THR A 125 25.93 50.45 -27.62
CA THR A 125 27.28 50.08 -28.08
C THR A 125 28.36 50.15 -26.97
N GLY A 126 27.99 50.36 -25.71
CA GLY A 126 28.90 50.30 -24.57
C GLY A 126 29.02 48.88 -24.01
N ARG A 127 30.18 48.24 -24.16
CA ARG A 127 30.52 47.02 -23.41
C ARG A 127 30.49 47.34 -21.91
N ARG A 128 29.38 47.03 -21.25
CA ARG A 128 29.32 47.07 -19.80
C ARG A 128 30.22 45.95 -19.26
N LEU A 129 31.27 46.31 -18.53
CA LEU A 129 32.06 45.34 -17.77
C LEU A 129 31.16 44.77 -16.66
N LEU A 130 30.95 43.46 -16.69
CA LEU A 130 30.23 42.74 -15.64
C LEU A 130 31.20 42.45 -14.48
N SER A 131 30.68 42.32 -13.25
CA SER A 131 31.51 41.78 -12.17
C SER A 131 31.84 40.32 -12.46
N GLU A 132 32.91 39.80 -11.86
CA GLU A 132 33.32 38.39 -11.99
C GLU A 132 32.15 37.43 -11.69
N GLU A 133 31.36 37.72 -10.66
CA GLU A 133 30.18 36.95 -10.29
C GLU A 133 29.07 37.00 -11.35
N HIS A 134 28.85 38.17 -11.99
CA HIS A 134 27.90 38.30 -13.10
C HIS A 134 28.39 37.56 -14.35
N GLU A 135 29.70 37.56 -14.63
CA GLU A 135 30.29 36.79 -15.73
C GLU A 135 30.25 35.28 -15.46
N ALA A 136 30.46 34.85 -14.21
CA ALA A 136 30.33 33.46 -13.80
C ALA A 136 28.89 32.98 -13.96
N ALA A 137 27.91 33.74 -13.45
CA ALA A 137 26.48 33.47 -13.63
C ALA A 137 26.11 33.35 -15.12
N ARG A 138 26.55 34.31 -15.93
CA ARG A 138 26.31 34.33 -17.38
C ARG A 138 26.92 33.10 -18.07
N ARG A 139 28.17 32.76 -17.78
CA ARG A 139 28.84 31.57 -18.34
C ARG A 139 28.09 30.29 -17.98
N MET A 140 27.77 30.11 -16.70
CA MET A 140 27.04 28.92 -16.26
C MET A 140 25.68 28.81 -16.94
N ILE A 141 24.92 29.91 -17.05
CA ILE A 141 23.62 29.90 -17.77
C ILE A 141 23.78 29.47 -19.23
N LEU A 142 24.73 30.04 -19.95
CA LEU A 142 24.94 29.72 -21.37
C LEU A 142 25.44 28.29 -21.56
N GLU A 143 26.23 27.79 -20.62
CA GLU A 143 26.77 26.44 -20.66
C GLU A 143 25.74 25.38 -20.25
N PHE A 144 24.86 25.70 -19.30
CA PHE A 144 23.87 24.78 -18.74
C PHE A 144 22.63 24.66 -19.60
N HIS A 145 22.37 25.65 -20.47
CA HIS A 145 21.20 25.62 -21.34
C HIS A 145 21.23 24.42 -22.30
N ASN A 146 20.18 23.58 -22.22
CA ASN A 146 20.01 22.34 -22.96
C ASN A 146 21.16 21.34 -22.79
N THR A 147 21.85 21.37 -21.65
CA THR A 147 22.86 20.38 -21.30
C THR A 147 22.46 19.60 -20.06
N ARG A 148 23.00 18.38 -19.95
CA ARG A 148 22.80 17.50 -18.78
C ARG A 148 23.67 17.96 -17.63
N ARG A 149 23.10 18.10 -16.45
CA ARG A 149 23.77 18.54 -15.23
C ARG A 149 23.29 17.72 -14.03
N SER A 150 24.21 17.52 -13.08
CA SER A 150 23.92 16.97 -11.75
C SER A 150 23.12 17.97 -10.91
N VAL A 151 22.44 17.48 -9.87
CA VAL A 151 21.73 18.33 -8.91
C VAL A 151 22.73 19.32 -8.26
N GLN A 152 23.92 18.86 -7.88
CA GLN A 152 24.96 19.70 -7.28
C GLN A 152 25.40 20.86 -8.19
N GLU A 153 25.57 20.63 -9.49
CA GLU A 153 25.92 21.67 -10.44
C GLU A 153 24.81 22.74 -10.53
N VAL A 154 23.55 22.33 -10.51
CA VAL A 154 22.40 23.24 -10.51
C VAL A 154 22.34 24.05 -9.22
N GLN A 155 22.66 23.46 -8.06
CA GLN A 155 22.78 24.21 -6.81
C GLN A 155 23.90 25.24 -6.85
N ASN A 156 25.04 24.89 -7.45
CA ASN A 156 26.14 25.84 -7.64
C ASN A 156 25.69 27.02 -8.51
N LEU A 157 24.95 26.76 -9.59
CA LEU A 157 24.35 27.81 -10.42
C LEU A 157 23.42 28.72 -9.57
N PHE A 158 22.58 28.13 -8.72
CA PHE A 158 21.69 28.90 -7.85
C PHE A 158 22.41 29.73 -6.79
N SER A 159 23.48 29.20 -6.21
CA SER A 159 24.33 29.96 -5.30
C SER A 159 24.91 31.21 -5.98
N VAL A 160 25.43 31.05 -7.19
CA VAL A 160 26.00 32.16 -7.98
C VAL A 160 24.90 33.16 -8.38
N LEU A 161 23.73 32.69 -8.82
CA LEU A 161 22.61 33.57 -9.18
C LEU A 161 22.01 34.32 -7.98
N GLY A 162 22.04 33.71 -6.79
CA GLY A 162 21.64 34.36 -5.55
C GLY A 162 22.55 35.53 -5.19
N LYS A 163 23.88 35.36 -5.31
CA LYS A 163 24.87 36.43 -5.05
C LYS A 163 24.67 37.67 -5.93
N VAL A 164 24.30 37.47 -7.19
CA VAL A 164 24.03 38.59 -8.13
C VAL A 164 22.59 39.11 -8.05
N GLY A 165 21.79 38.61 -7.11
CA GLY A 165 20.37 38.98 -6.96
C GLY A 165 19.53 38.64 -8.20
N ALA A 166 19.96 37.66 -9.00
CA ALA A 166 19.25 37.21 -10.19
C ALA A 166 18.10 36.25 -9.86
N ILE A 167 18.08 35.66 -8.67
CA ILE A 167 16.97 34.86 -8.14
C ILE A 167 16.89 35.05 -6.63
N ALA A 168 15.67 35.16 -6.10
CA ALA A 168 15.38 35.08 -4.68
C ALA A 168 14.27 34.03 -4.52
N GLY A 169 14.60 32.90 -3.87
CA GLY A 169 13.62 31.90 -3.41
C GLY A 169 12.68 31.30 -4.46
N LYS A 170 13.17 30.94 -5.66
CA LYS A 170 12.32 30.31 -6.68
C LYS A 170 12.53 28.80 -6.76
N THR A 171 11.42 28.07 -6.68
CA THR A 171 11.28 26.67 -7.07
C THR A 171 11.58 26.49 -8.56
N LEU A 172 12.27 25.41 -8.94
CA LEU A 172 12.38 25.01 -10.35
C LEU A 172 11.04 24.51 -10.84
N ARG A 173 10.69 24.79 -12.10
CA ARG A 173 9.53 24.17 -12.76
C ARG A 173 10.00 23.17 -13.79
N ALA A 174 9.40 21.99 -13.81
CA ALA A 174 9.59 21.05 -14.91
C ALA A 174 9.08 21.70 -16.22
N ALA A 175 9.95 21.71 -17.24
CA ALA A 175 9.68 22.28 -18.56
C ALA A 175 8.93 21.30 -19.48
N ALA A 176 9.03 20.01 -19.17
CA ALA A 176 8.33 18.91 -19.84
C ALA A 176 8.28 17.70 -18.89
N LEU A 177 7.58 16.65 -19.34
CA LEU A 177 7.50 15.37 -18.64
C LEU A 177 8.92 14.83 -18.36
N PRO A 178 9.24 14.49 -17.10
CA PRO A 178 10.50 13.85 -16.76
C PRO A 178 10.61 12.50 -17.46
N THR A 179 11.80 12.19 -17.97
CA THR A 179 12.09 10.86 -18.51
C THR A 179 12.58 9.98 -17.37
N ILE A 180 11.85 8.93 -17.04
CA ILE A 180 12.29 7.96 -16.04
C ILE A 180 13.40 7.11 -16.68
N LEU A 181 14.63 7.25 -16.19
CA LEU A 181 15.80 6.52 -16.67
C LEU A 181 15.88 5.13 -16.06
N GLU A 182 15.56 5.05 -14.76
CA GLU A 182 15.49 3.83 -13.99
C GLU A 182 14.36 4.01 -12.98
N ARG A 183 13.34 3.14 -13.05
CA ARG A 183 12.38 3.05 -11.95
C ARG A 183 13.10 2.41 -10.79
N THR A 184 12.94 2.95 -9.59
CA THR A 184 13.20 2.11 -8.42
C THR A 184 12.38 0.84 -8.61
N GLU A 185 13.02 -0.34 -8.49
CA GLU A 185 12.28 -1.60 -8.38
C GLU A 185 11.15 -1.31 -7.39
N ALA A 186 9.89 -1.54 -7.81
CA ALA A 186 8.72 -1.24 -6.99
C ALA A 186 9.05 -1.74 -5.60
N GLN A 187 9.14 -0.79 -4.66
CA GLN A 187 9.53 -1.13 -3.31
C GLN A 187 8.61 -2.26 -2.90
N ASP A 188 9.16 -3.28 -2.25
CA ASP A 188 8.50 -4.55 -1.94
C ASP A 188 7.36 -4.41 -0.90
N LEU A 189 6.71 -3.24 -0.90
CA LEU A 189 5.56 -2.79 -0.14
C LEU A 189 4.29 -3.43 -0.70
N PHE A 190 4.02 -3.35 -2.00
CA PHE A 190 2.76 -3.86 -2.56
C PHE A 190 3.00 -4.83 -3.69
N ILE A 191 2.11 -5.82 -3.87
CA ILE A 191 2.09 -6.63 -5.09
C ILE A 191 1.56 -5.77 -6.24
N VAL A 192 2.47 -5.13 -6.95
CA VAL A 192 2.17 -4.36 -8.15
C VAL A 192 2.06 -5.31 -9.33
N ASN A 193 0.96 -5.24 -10.09
CA ASN A 193 0.69 -6.04 -11.30
C ASN A 193 0.65 -7.57 -11.11
N GLY A 194 0.44 -8.07 -9.90
CA GLY A 194 0.30 -9.51 -9.62
C GLY A 194 1.58 -10.33 -9.84
N GLN A 195 2.74 -9.68 -9.97
CA GLN A 195 4.02 -10.36 -10.14
C GLN A 195 4.54 -10.84 -8.78
N PRO A 196 5.10 -12.07 -8.71
CA PRO A 196 5.75 -12.53 -7.50
C PRO A 196 6.94 -11.62 -7.12
N GLN A 197 7.06 -11.29 -5.84
CA GLN A 197 8.15 -10.48 -5.31
C GLN A 197 8.93 -11.23 -4.22
N ASN A 198 10.23 -10.96 -4.16
CA ASN A 198 11.10 -11.51 -3.14
C ASN A 198 11.29 -10.48 -2.04
N ILE A 199 10.82 -10.79 -0.84
CA ILE A 199 11.04 -9.97 0.34
C ILE A 199 12.54 -10.01 0.66
N ARG A 200 13.12 -8.84 0.92
CA ARG A 200 14.52 -8.71 1.37
C ARG A 200 14.58 -8.10 2.77
N SER A 201 15.23 -8.79 3.70
CA SER A 201 15.37 -8.31 5.08
C SER A 201 16.71 -8.67 5.73
N LEU A 202 17.09 -7.88 6.72
CA LEU A 202 18.17 -8.16 7.66
C LEU A 202 17.57 -8.22 9.06
N THR A 203 17.73 -9.35 9.74
CA THR A 203 17.27 -9.56 11.11
C THR A 203 18.47 -9.62 12.04
N PHE A 204 18.44 -8.83 13.11
CA PHE A 204 19.48 -8.74 14.11
C PHE A 204 18.93 -9.20 15.46
N VAL A 205 19.54 -10.22 16.03
CA VAL A 205 19.22 -10.76 17.35
C VAL A 205 20.33 -10.30 18.29
N TYR A 206 20.00 -9.40 19.21
CA TYR A 206 21.00 -8.73 20.02
C TYR A 206 21.24 -9.45 21.34
N LYS A 207 22.49 -9.47 21.77
CA LYS A 207 22.93 -9.86 23.12
C LYS A 207 23.94 -8.84 23.62
N SER A 208 24.24 -8.86 24.93
CA SER A 208 25.34 -8.07 25.46
C SER A 208 26.14 -8.82 26.50
N THR A 209 27.31 -9.31 26.10
CA THR A 209 28.29 -9.93 27.01
C THR A 209 28.75 -8.95 28.09
N LYS A 210 28.97 -7.68 27.72
CA LYS A 210 29.35 -6.60 28.65
C LYS A 210 28.28 -6.29 29.69
N CYS A 211 27.02 -6.61 29.41
CA CYS A 211 25.92 -6.41 30.37
C CYS A 211 25.47 -7.66 31.09
N ASN A 212 26.03 -8.83 30.78
CA ASN A 212 25.47 -10.11 31.20
C ASN A 212 24.00 -10.25 30.78
N ILE A 213 23.67 -9.81 29.56
CA ILE A 213 22.34 -9.93 28.94
C ILE A 213 22.44 -10.98 27.84
N PHE A 214 21.82 -12.13 28.09
CA PHE A 214 21.84 -13.30 27.20
C PHE A 214 20.40 -13.76 26.96
N PRO A 215 19.71 -13.26 25.93
CA PRO A 215 18.40 -13.77 25.57
C PRO A 215 18.51 -15.25 25.16
N ASN A 216 17.48 -16.03 25.48
CA ASN A 216 17.34 -17.40 24.99
C ASN A 216 17.17 -17.44 23.46
N LEU A 217 16.53 -16.40 22.90
CA LEU A 217 16.50 -16.17 21.45
C LEU A 217 17.89 -15.84 20.92
N ASN A 218 18.26 -16.52 19.85
CA ASN A 218 19.48 -16.28 19.08
C ASN A 218 19.18 -16.50 17.59
N ALA A 219 20.12 -16.17 16.70
CA ALA A 219 19.93 -16.30 15.27
C ALA A 219 19.57 -17.74 14.85
N SER A 220 20.10 -18.77 15.51
CA SER A 220 19.74 -20.15 15.19
C SER A 220 18.28 -20.46 15.50
N VAL A 221 17.76 -20.00 16.64
CA VAL A 221 16.33 -20.16 16.97
C VAL A 221 15.49 -19.38 15.97
N ILE A 222 15.81 -18.10 15.72
CA ILE A 222 15.04 -17.27 14.79
C ILE A 222 15.01 -17.85 13.37
N ARG A 223 16.10 -18.45 12.87
CA ARG A 223 16.10 -19.12 11.56
C ARG A 223 15.12 -20.30 11.48
N GLN A 224 14.85 -21.01 12.59
CA GLN A 224 13.84 -22.09 12.62
C GLN A 224 12.42 -21.54 12.44
N TRP A 225 12.20 -20.29 12.86
CA TRP A 225 10.92 -19.59 12.75
C TRP A 225 10.80 -18.75 11.47
N TRP A 226 11.92 -18.34 10.87
CA TRP A 226 11.93 -17.59 9.62
C TRP A 226 11.78 -18.49 8.40
N TYR A 227 12.50 -19.60 8.37
CA TYR A 227 12.63 -20.40 7.15
C TYR A 227 11.83 -21.68 7.24
N ASP A 228 11.13 -21.99 6.16
CA ASP A 228 10.36 -23.22 6.04
C ASP A 228 11.28 -24.43 5.91
N ASN A 229 11.14 -25.38 6.84
CA ASN A 229 11.90 -26.63 6.90
C ASN A 229 11.02 -27.85 6.58
N GLY A 230 9.84 -27.62 5.99
CA GLY A 230 8.88 -28.64 5.59
C GLY A 230 7.91 -29.07 6.68
N ASP A 231 6.87 -29.80 6.29
CA ASP A 231 5.68 -30.06 7.11
C ASP A 231 5.94 -30.96 8.35
N LYS A 232 7.12 -31.60 8.41
CA LYS A 232 7.56 -32.43 9.54
C LYS A 232 8.47 -31.69 10.52
N ALA A 233 8.80 -30.43 10.24
CA ALA A 233 9.63 -29.63 11.12
C ALA A 233 8.91 -29.34 12.45
N PRO A 234 9.64 -29.11 13.56
CA PRO A 234 9.04 -28.71 14.84
C PRO A 234 8.26 -27.39 14.76
N VAL A 235 8.60 -26.53 13.81
CA VAL A 235 7.93 -25.27 13.48
C VAL A 235 7.58 -25.31 11.99
N VAL A 236 6.29 -25.24 11.67
CA VAL A 236 5.75 -25.20 10.30
C VAL A 236 5.19 -23.82 9.99
N ALA A 237 4.63 -23.12 10.98
CA ALA A 237 4.16 -21.74 10.88
C ALA A 237 5.33 -20.74 10.88
N THR A 238 6.19 -20.84 9.86
CA THR A 238 7.34 -19.97 9.69
C THR A 238 6.98 -18.68 8.96
N MET A 239 7.78 -17.63 9.09
CA MET A 239 7.57 -16.37 8.36
C MET A 239 7.53 -16.61 6.85
N GLN A 240 8.40 -17.49 6.35
CA GLN A 240 8.42 -17.91 4.96
C GLN A 240 7.12 -18.58 4.54
N ARG A 241 6.64 -19.56 5.31
CA ARG A 241 5.38 -20.23 5.00
C ARG A 241 4.20 -19.26 5.08
N GLN A 242 4.21 -18.33 6.05
CA GLN A 242 3.15 -17.36 6.25
C GLN A 242 3.04 -16.39 5.09
N TYR A 243 4.14 -15.79 4.64
CA TYR A 243 4.11 -14.95 3.44
C TYR A 243 3.69 -15.72 2.19
N GLN A 244 4.27 -16.89 1.94
CA GLN A 244 3.92 -17.70 0.76
C GLN A 244 2.44 -18.08 0.75
N THR A 245 1.92 -18.53 1.89
CA THR A 245 0.55 -19.00 2.00
C THR A 245 -0.45 -17.86 1.93
N CYS A 246 -0.27 -16.81 2.75
CA CYS A 246 -1.24 -15.72 2.85
C CYS A 246 -1.25 -14.80 1.62
N SER A 247 -0.18 -14.81 0.82
CA SER A 247 -0.09 -14.07 -0.43
C SER A 247 -0.36 -14.91 -1.69
N TYR A 248 -0.80 -16.16 -1.57
CA TYR A 248 -1.02 -17.05 -2.73
C TYR A 248 0.23 -17.23 -3.60
N ASN A 249 1.39 -17.40 -2.96
CA ASN A 249 2.73 -17.49 -3.55
C ASN A 249 3.18 -16.23 -4.32
N GLN A 250 2.53 -15.08 -4.09
CA GLN A 250 2.96 -13.81 -4.68
C GLN A 250 4.14 -13.19 -3.92
N LEU A 251 4.38 -13.58 -2.67
CA LEU A 251 5.56 -13.19 -1.91
C LEU A 251 6.39 -14.40 -1.57
N THR A 252 7.71 -14.26 -1.70
CA THR A 252 8.67 -15.24 -1.21
C THR A 252 9.60 -14.62 -0.18
N PHE A 253 9.93 -15.39 0.85
CA PHE A 253 10.80 -14.97 1.95
C PHE A 253 11.95 -15.98 2.06
N LEU A 254 12.86 -15.94 1.09
CA LEU A 254 13.90 -16.95 0.96
C LEU A 254 15.12 -16.61 1.85
N PRO A 255 15.83 -17.63 2.40
CA PRO A 255 16.99 -17.41 3.27
C PRO A 255 18.09 -16.53 2.67
N GLU A 256 18.36 -16.65 1.37
CA GLU A 256 19.37 -15.86 0.66
C GLU A 256 19.04 -14.36 0.58
N ASN A 257 17.78 -13.99 0.79
CA ASN A 257 17.30 -12.61 0.75
C ASN A 257 16.90 -12.09 2.15
N ASN A 258 16.77 -12.97 3.14
CA ASN A 258 16.28 -12.65 4.47
C ASN A 258 17.26 -13.18 5.51
N MET A 259 18.30 -12.43 5.82
CA MET A 259 19.43 -12.92 6.61
C MET A 259 19.25 -12.63 8.09
N VAL A 260 19.75 -13.52 8.96
CA VAL A 260 19.63 -13.40 10.43
C VAL A 260 21.01 -13.44 11.07
N PHE A 261 21.31 -12.48 11.95
CA PHE A 261 22.61 -12.32 12.61
C PHE A 261 22.47 -12.24 14.14
N ASP A 262 23.42 -12.85 14.85
CA ASP A 262 23.64 -12.59 16.28
C ASP A 262 24.58 -11.39 16.41
N VAL A 263 24.18 -10.38 17.19
CA VAL A 263 24.95 -9.15 17.38
C VAL A 263 25.24 -8.96 18.87
N ASP A 264 26.53 -8.92 19.23
CA ASP A 264 26.95 -8.57 20.59
C ASP A 264 27.21 -7.07 20.69
N VAL A 265 26.47 -6.37 21.55
CA VAL A 265 26.46 -4.90 21.62
C VAL A 265 26.94 -4.37 22.97
N PRO A 266 27.49 -3.15 23.03
CA PRO A 266 27.76 -2.46 24.29
C PRO A 266 26.44 -2.15 25.05
N CYS A 267 26.55 -1.98 26.37
CA CYS A 267 25.41 -1.67 27.23
C CYS A 267 24.82 -0.29 27.02
N SER A 268 25.69 0.67 26.71
CA SER A 268 25.38 2.08 26.65
C SER A 268 26.41 2.74 25.76
N GLY A 269 26.04 3.84 25.15
CA GLY A 269 26.90 4.59 24.27
C GLY A 269 26.21 5.85 23.78
N TYR A 270 26.65 6.34 22.64
CA TYR A 270 26.09 7.51 21.99
C TYR A 270 25.73 7.17 20.55
N LEU A 271 24.58 7.66 20.10
CA LEU A 271 24.21 7.70 18.69
C LEU A 271 25.10 8.67 17.92
N ALA A 272 25.08 8.56 16.59
CA ALA A 272 25.80 9.49 15.71
C ALA A 272 25.41 10.97 15.91
N ASP A 273 24.17 11.24 16.36
CA ASP A 273 23.68 12.58 16.69
C ASP A 273 24.05 13.06 18.11
N GLY A 274 24.85 12.27 18.84
CA GLY A 274 25.30 12.56 20.20
C GLY A 274 24.30 12.22 21.30
N LYS A 275 23.12 11.68 20.98
CA LYS A 275 22.17 11.24 22.02
C LYS A 275 22.68 9.99 22.73
N PRO A 276 22.71 9.96 24.08
CA PRO A 276 23.09 8.77 24.81
C PRO A 276 21.99 7.71 24.73
N TYR A 277 22.38 6.44 24.68
CA TYR A 277 21.47 5.31 24.85
C TYR A 277 21.97 4.41 25.99
N ASN A 278 21.06 3.72 26.66
CA ASN A 278 21.37 2.75 27.70
C ASN A 278 20.41 1.57 27.69
N LEU A 279 20.86 0.46 27.10
CA LEU A 279 20.13 -0.80 26.97
C LEU A 279 19.86 -1.50 28.33
N ARG A 280 20.48 -1.05 29.43
CA ARG A 280 20.18 -1.55 30.79
C ARG A 280 19.08 -0.75 31.50
N SER A 281 18.88 0.50 31.13
CA SER A 281 17.92 1.41 31.78
C SER A 281 16.73 1.69 30.88
N ALA A 282 16.01 0.65 30.48
CA ALA A 282 14.69 0.79 29.85
C ALA A 282 13.60 1.30 30.83
N ARG A 283 13.96 2.21 31.76
CA ARG A 283 13.10 2.72 32.83
C ARG A 283 12.25 3.92 32.41
N THR A 284 12.56 4.54 31.27
CA THR A 284 11.80 5.67 30.74
C THR A 284 10.80 5.19 29.70
N SER A 285 9.64 5.85 29.62
CA SER A 285 8.65 5.62 28.57
C SER A 285 9.17 5.97 27.18
N ASP A 286 10.20 6.81 27.11
CA ASP A 286 10.96 7.10 25.90
C ASP A 286 12.11 6.09 25.76
N THR A 287 12.06 5.32 24.67
CA THR A 287 13.06 4.29 24.30
C THR A 287 13.60 4.55 22.89
N ASP A 288 13.38 5.75 22.34
CA ASP A 288 13.72 6.06 20.95
C ASP A 288 15.23 5.94 20.73
N ALA A 289 16.03 6.51 21.63
CA ALA A 289 17.49 6.47 21.55
C ALA A 289 18.02 5.04 21.51
N GLU A 290 17.51 4.17 22.38
CA GLU A 290 17.90 2.76 22.41
C GLU A 290 17.46 2.01 21.15
N ARG A 291 16.25 2.25 20.65
CA ARG A 291 15.75 1.62 19.42
C ARG A 291 16.62 1.96 18.21
N PHE A 292 16.94 3.23 18.02
CA PHE A 292 17.82 3.67 16.94
C PHE A 292 19.27 3.22 17.16
N ALA A 293 19.70 3.07 18.41
CA ALA A 293 21.02 2.54 18.72
C ALA A 293 21.16 1.10 18.24
N LEU A 294 20.13 0.26 18.43
CA LEU A 294 20.14 -1.10 17.89
C LEU A 294 20.35 -1.09 16.38
N LEU A 295 19.56 -0.30 15.63
CA LEU A 295 19.72 -0.19 14.17
C LEU A 295 21.14 0.22 13.77
N GLN A 296 21.70 1.25 14.44
CA GLN A 296 23.06 1.71 14.20
C GLN A 296 24.10 0.62 14.50
N LEU A 297 23.98 -0.06 15.64
CA LEU A 297 24.90 -1.10 16.08
C LEU A 297 24.85 -2.34 15.16
N GLY A 298 23.65 -2.73 14.69
CA GLY A 298 23.51 -3.79 13.69
C GLY A 298 24.18 -3.42 12.36
N LYS A 299 24.07 -2.15 11.96
CA LYS A 299 24.75 -1.61 10.77
C LYS A 299 26.28 -1.67 10.91
N GLU A 300 26.82 -1.19 12.04
CA GLU A 300 28.26 -1.22 12.35
C GLU A 300 28.80 -2.66 12.44
N TYR A 301 27.99 -3.58 13.00
CA TYR A 301 28.32 -5.00 13.03
C TYR A 301 28.49 -5.57 11.62
N LEU A 302 27.54 -5.34 10.70
CA LEU A 302 27.70 -5.82 9.33
C LEU A 302 28.86 -5.15 8.61
N GLN A 303 29.08 -3.86 8.82
CA GLN A 303 30.20 -3.14 8.22
C GLN A 303 31.55 -3.76 8.58
N SER A 304 31.69 -4.22 9.82
CA SER A 304 32.95 -4.81 10.33
C SER A 304 33.08 -6.31 10.06
N THR A 305 31.99 -7.07 10.11
CA THR A 305 32.02 -8.55 10.05
C THR A 305 31.57 -9.15 8.72
N HIS A 306 30.74 -8.43 7.96
CA HIS A 306 30.13 -8.87 6.71
C HIS A 306 30.13 -7.75 5.65
N PRO A 307 31.30 -7.21 5.28
CA PRO A 307 31.41 -6.04 4.41
C PRO A 307 30.74 -6.22 3.03
N GLU A 308 30.66 -7.45 2.53
CA GLU A 308 29.96 -7.80 1.29
C GLU A 308 28.43 -7.65 1.39
N ILE A 309 27.85 -7.99 2.55
CA ILE A 309 26.42 -7.81 2.82
C ILE A 309 26.15 -6.33 3.10
N PHE A 310 27.04 -5.67 3.86
CA PHE A 310 26.93 -4.24 4.16
C PHE A 310 26.95 -3.37 2.89
N LYS A 311 27.77 -3.69 1.88
CA LYS A 311 27.75 -3.03 0.56
C LYS A 311 26.37 -3.06 -0.11
N ARG A 312 25.52 -4.02 0.28
CA ARG A 312 24.16 -4.22 -0.21
C ARG A 312 23.09 -3.78 0.81
N TRP A 313 23.45 -3.09 1.89
CA TRP A 313 22.54 -2.68 2.98
C TRP A 313 21.23 -2.06 2.48
N SER A 314 21.31 -1.15 1.52
CA SER A 314 20.17 -0.44 0.93
C SER A 314 19.26 -1.32 0.07
N SER A 315 19.74 -2.49 -0.38
CA SER A 315 18.93 -3.45 -1.13
C SER A 315 18.05 -4.33 -0.24
N PHE A 316 18.27 -4.32 1.07
CA PHE A 316 17.45 -5.05 2.04
C PHE A 316 16.48 -4.09 2.71
N HIS A 317 15.32 -3.82 2.13
CA HIS A 317 14.44 -2.76 2.64
C HIS A 317 14.02 -2.92 4.11
N ARG A 318 13.87 -4.15 4.59
CA ARG A 318 13.48 -4.44 5.98
C ARG A 318 14.66 -4.68 6.91
N LYS A 319 14.68 -3.98 8.03
CA LYS A 319 15.62 -4.11 9.14
C LYS A 319 14.83 -4.50 10.39
N ILE A 320 15.07 -5.71 10.88
CA ILE A 320 14.30 -6.31 11.96
C ILE A 320 15.21 -6.46 13.17
N MET A 321 14.84 -5.85 14.28
CA MET A 321 15.61 -5.81 15.51
C MET A 321 14.90 -6.61 16.58
N ILE A 322 15.56 -7.65 17.09
CA ILE A 322 15.07 -8.50 18.17
C ILE A 322 15.92 -8.23 19.40
N PHE A 323 15.43 -7.39 20.31
CA PHE A 323 16.08 -7.13 21.59
C PHE A 323 15.08 -6.64 22.65
N PRO A 324 14.98 -7.31 23.81
CA PRO A 324 14.10 -6.89 24.89
C PRO A 324 14.50 -5.54 25.49
N PHE A 325 13.55 -4.62 25.54
CA PHE A 325 13.49 -3.60 26.59
C PHE A 325 12.65 -4.06 27.78
N ASN A 326 11.81 -5.09 27.59
CA ASN A 326 10.79 -5.51 28.57
C ASN A 326 11.33 -6.26 29.80
N TRP A 327 12.57 -6.76 29.76
CA TRP A 327 13.12 -7.62 30.81
C TRP A 327 13.29 -6.98 32.20
N ARG A 328 13.19 -5.64 32.29
CA ARG A 328 13.23 -4.92 33.58
C ARG A 328 11.93 -4.25 33.97
N THR A 329 10.92 -4.23 33.10
CA THR A 329 9.73 -3.42 33.36
C THR A 329 8.60 -4.27 33.91
N GLY A 330 8.45 -4.27 35.23
CA GLY A 330 7.16 -4.59 35.85
C GLY A 330 6.04 -3.58 35.54
N SER A 331 6.27 -2.53 34.73
CA SER A 331 5.29 -1.45 34.50
C SER A 331 5.57 -0.43 33.36
N GLY A 332 6.32 -0.75 32.29
CA GLY A 332 6.95 0.30 31.47
C GLY A 332 6.67 0.35 29.96
N VAL A 333 7.07 -0.69 29.23
CA VAL A 333 7.01 -0.67 27.75
C VAL A 333 5.87 -1.57 27.30
N ALA A 334 4.69 -0.98 27.10
CA ALA A 334 3.44 -1.71 26.87
C ALA A 334 3.30 -2.35 25.47
N TRP A 335 4.24 -2.10 24.54
CA TRP A 335 4.19 -2.61 23.18
C TRP A 335 4.99 -3.92 23.03
N ARG A 336 4.42 -4.89 22.30
CA ARG A 336 5.07 -6.17 21.95
C ARG A 336 5.92 -6.07 20.69
N GLY A 337 5.47 -5.26 19.74
CA GLY A 337 6.15 -4.96 18.49
C GLY A 337 5.98 -3.48 18.15
N LEU A 338 6.85 -3.00 17.27
CA LEU A 338 6.74 -1.69 16.68
C LEU A 338 7.39 -1.67 15.30
N ALA A 339 6.68 -1.19 14.29
CA ALA A 339 7.24 -0.77 13.02
C ALA A 339 7.47 0.74 13.01
N TRP A 340 8.70 1.15 12.70
CA TRP A 340 9.04 2.54 12.40
C TRP A 340 8.83 2.80 10.93
N SER A 341 7.65 3.30 10.69
CA SER A 341 7.33 4.31 9.72
C SER A 341 5.90 4.73 10.03
N SER A 342 5.54 5.97 9.70
CA SER A 342 4.12 6.27 9.47
C SER A 342 3.65 5.26 8.41
N LEU A 343 3.01 4.16 8.81
CA LEU A 343 2.47 3.04 8.00
C LEU A 343 3.03 2.95 6.59
N GLY A 344 3.72 1.87 6.25
CA GLY A 344 4.46 1.75 5.01
C GLY A 344 5.76 2.52 5.08
N CYS A 345 6.80 2.05 4.40
CA CYS A 345 8.12 2.65 4.55
C CYS A 345 8.13 4.03 3.90
N ALA A 346 8.61 5.04 4.63
CA ALA A 346 8.83 6.33 4.00
C ALA A 346 9.80 6.13 2.85
N VAL A 347 9.50 6.78 1.74
CA VAL A 347 10.16 6.39 0.52
C VAL A 347 11.65 6.79 0.57
N ASN A 348 12.55 5.90 0.12
CA ASN A 348 14.01 5.99 0.33
C ASN A 348 14.48 5.83 1.79
N THR A 349 13.64 5.31 2.68
CA THR A 349 14.05 4.96 4.06
C THR A 349 14.02 3.46 4.28
N ASP A 350 14.83 2.98 5.23
CA ASP A 350 14.80 1.61 5.70
C ASP A 350 13.52 1.34 6.50
N CYS A 351 12.80 0.28 6.18
CA CYS A 351 11.68 -0.23 6.97
C CYS A 351 12.23 -0.87 8.24
N SER A 352 11.98 -0.27 9.39
CA SER A 352 12.58 -0.72 10.64
C SER A 352 11.51 -1.33 11.54
N THR A 353 11.75 -2.52 12.09
CA THR A 353 10.84 -3.24 12.98
C THR A 353 11.57 -3.63 14.25
N TRP A 354 10.97 -3.38 15.42
CA TRP A 354 11.48 -3.84 16.71
C TRP A 354 10.49 -4.84 17.31
N LEU A 355 11.00 -6.00 17.72
CA LEU A 355 10.26 -7.02 18.44
C LEU A 355 10.76 -7.05 19.89
N ASN A 356 9.84 -6.83 20.83
CA ASN A 356 10.13 -6.68 22.25
C ASN A 356 9.89 -8.00 23.01
N GLU A 357 10.73 -8.99 22.70
CA GLU A 357 10.68 -10.33 23.27
C GLU A 357 11.31 -10.40 24.65
N ASP A 358 10.78 -11.19 25.59
CA ASP A 358 11.40 -11.39 26.91
C ASP A 358 12.78 -12.09 26.82
N LEU A 359 13.70 -11.85 27.76
CA LEU A 359 14.99 -12.56 27.79
C LEU A 359 14.84 -14.08 27.91
N SER A 360 13.81 -14.52 28.61
CA SER A 360 13.48 -15.92 28.81
C SER A 360 12.73 -16.54 27.62
N ALA A 361 12.26 -15.73 26.66
CA ALA A 361 11.51 -16.22 25.50
C ALA A 361 12.34 -17.24 24.71
N THR A 362 11.75 -18.40 24.44
CA THR A 362 12.40 -19.49 23.68
C THR A 362 11.91 -19.57 22.23
N GLU A 363 10.95 -18.72 21.88
CA GLU A 363 10.32 -18.59 20.59
C GLU A 363 9.87 -17.13 20.39
N PRO A 364 9.95 -16.58 19.17
CA PRO A 364 9.43 -15.27 18.86
C PRO A 364 7.89 -15.27 18.76
N ASP A 365 7.25 -14.15 19.07
CA ASP A 365 5.83 -13.93 18.81
C ASP A 365 5.62 -13.70 17.30
N MET A 366 5.36 -14.78 16.58
CA MET A 366 5.22 -14.76 15.12
C MET A 366 4.03 -13.93 14.63
N GLN A 367 2.97 -13.81 15.44
CA GLN A 367 1.84 -12.96 15.08
C GLN A 367 2.27 -11.50 15.10
N VAL A 368 2.88 -11.06 16.21
CA VAL A 368 3.39 -9.69 16.33
C VAL A 368 4.43 -9.44 15.24
N ALA A 369 5.33 -10.38 15.00
CA ALA A 369 6.31 -10.24 13.94
C ALA A 369 5.66 -10.04 12.56
N PHE A 370 4.66 -10.85 12.20
CA PHE A 370 3.96 -10.69 10.93
C PHE A 370 3.16 -9.38 10.86
N GLN A 371 2.53 -8.97 11.97
CA GLN A 371 1.82 -7.70 12.10
C GLN A 371 2.74 -6.51 11.85
N GLU A 372 3.88 -6.44 12.53
CA GLU A 372 4.82 -5.32 12.36
C GLU A 372 5.43 -5.28 10.95
N LEU A 373 5.68 -6.45 10.34
CA LEU A 373 6.10 -6.49 8.95
C LEU A 373 4.97 -6.16 7.97
N GLY A 374 3.71 -6.36 8.37
CA GLY A 374 2.52 -5.85 7.70
C GLY A 374 2.46 -4.32 7.70
N HIS A 375 2.80 -3.68 8.84
CA HIS A 375 2.92 -2.23 8.89
C HIS A 375 4.00 -1.68 7.95
N ASN A 376 5.12 -2.40 7.76
CA ASN A 376 6.15 -2.00 6.78
C ASN A 376 5.60 -1.92 5.36
N ILE A 377 4.53 -2.65 5.04
CA ILE A 377 3.90 -2.63 3.72
C ILE A 377 2.60 -1.80 3.68
N GLY A 378 2.38 -0.95 4.68
CA GLY A 378 1.26 -0.02 4.71
C GLY A 378 -0.07 -0.64 5.12
N LEU A 379 -0.06 -1.82 5.74
CA LEU A 379 -1.24 -2.38 6.40
C LEU A 379 -1.46 -1.71 7.74
N MET A 380 -2.72 -1.59 8.11
CA MET A 380 -3.20 -0.92 9.31
C MET A 380 -3.73 -1.89 10.34
N HIS A 381 -4.01 -1.43 11.55
CA HIS A 381 -4.66 -2.28 12.53
C HIS A 381 -6.04 -2.75 12.03
N SER A 382 -6.44 -3.94 12.47
CA SER A 382 -7.79 -4.46 12.27
C SER A 382 -8.52 -4.49 13.60
N GLY A 383 -9.46 -3.56 13.74
CA GLY A 383 -10.16 -3.28 14.97
C GLY A 383 -11.64 -3.66 14.93
N ARG A 384 -12.30 -3.42 16.06
CA ARG A 384 -13.74 -3.62 16.22
C ARG A 384 -14.29 -2.72 17.32
N TRP A 385 -15.54 -2.31 17.16
CA TRP A 385 -16.30 -1.68 18.24
C TRP A 385 -16.80 -2.73 19.22
N VAL A 386 -16.34 -2.64 20.46
CA VAL A 386 -16.79 -3.47 21.59
C VAL A 386 -17.54 -2.59 22.60
N ARG A 387 -18.14 -3.19 23.62
CA ARG A 387 -18.92 -2.44 24.63
C ARG A 387 -18.11 -1.36 25.36
N SER A 388 -16.80 -1.56 25.52
CA SER A 388 -15.88 -0.61 26.17
C SER A 388 -15.36 0.49 25.24
N GLY A 389 -15.79 0.54 23.98
CA GLY A 389 -15.33 1.49 22.98
C GLY A 389 -14.65 0.80 21.80
N TYR A 390 -13.88 1.58 21.05
CA TYR A 390 -13.12 1.07 19.92
C TYR A 390 -11.90 0.29 20.42
N ASP A 391 -11.79 -0.97 20.03
CA ASP A 391 -10.61 -1.79 20.22
C ASP A 391 -9.88 -1.93 18.88
N GLN A 392 -8.73 -1.25 18.74
CA GLN A 392 -7.93 -1.29 17.53
C GLN A 392 -7.39 -2.69 17.20
N TYR A 393 -7.35 -3.61 18.18
CA TYR A 393 -6.97 -5.01 17.99
C TYR A 393 -8.19 -5.94 18.13
N GLY A 394 -9.40 -5.41 18.00
CA GLY A 394 -10.64 -6.15 18.23
C GLY A 394 -10.98 -7.18 17.15
N ASP A 395 -10.28 -7.20 16.01
CA ASP A 395 -10.43 -8.24 15.00
C ASP A 395 -9.60 -9.48 15.35
N MET A 396 -10.26 -10.50 15.92
CA MET A 396 -9.62 -11.75 16.33
C MET A 396 -9.36 -12.73 15.18
N ILE A 397 -9.72 -12.39 13.93
CA ILE A 397 -9.42 -13.22 12.76
C ILE A 397 -8.28 -12.65 11.91
N ASP A 398 -7.72 -11.50 12.26
CA ASP A 398 -6.63 -10.87 11.50
C ASP A 398 -5.37 -10.74 12.37
N PRO A 399 -4.17 -11.11 11.86
CA PRO A 399 -2.91 -10.81 12.54
C PRO A 399 -2.66 -9.30 12.73
N MET A 400 -3.24 -8.42 11.92
CA MET A 400 -3.25 -6.97 12.13
C MET A 400 -4.22 -6.52 13.23
N GLY A 401 -5.06 -7.42 13.73
CA GLY A 401 -5.88 -7.24 14.92
C GLY A 401 -5.33 -8.04 16.09
N GLY A 402 -6.22 -8.67 16.85
CA GLY A 402 -5.89 -9.51 18.02
C GLY A 402 -5.84 -11.00 17.70
N GLY A 403 -5.76 -11.37 16.42
CA GLY A 403 -5.90 -12.74 15.96
C GLY A 403 -4.70 -13.64 16.26
N LEU A 404 -4.88 -14.55 17.23
CA LEU A 404 -3.90 -15.56 17.61
C LEU A 404 -4.25 -16.93 16.99
N ALA A 405 -3.23 -17.63 16.48
CA ALA A 405 -3.35 -19.01 16.04
C ALA A 405 -3.52 -19.98 17.23
N ASP A 406 -4.44 -20.96 17.12
CA ASP A 406 -4.64 -21.97 18.18
C ASP A 406 -3.38 -22.81 18.45
N GLU A 407 -2.64 -23.16 17.39
CA GLU A 407 -1.39 -23.91 17.46
C GLU A 407 -0.25 -23.07 16.89
N TYR A 408 0.34 -22.20 17.69
CA TYR A 408 1.32 -21.21 17.25
C TYR A 408 2.53 -21.74 16.43
N ARG A 409 2.95 -23.01 16.61
CA ARG A 409 4.03 -23.64 15.81
C ARG A 409 3.58 -24.17 14.46
N LYS A 410 2.28 -24.40 14.26
CA LYS A 410 1.74 -25.12 13.10
C LYS A 410 0.67 -24.35 12.34
N GLY A 411 -0.12 -23.56 13.03
CA GLY A 411 -1.22 -22.79 12.49
C GLY A 411 -0.75 -21.42 12.01
N ILE A 412 -1.13 -21.07 10.80
CA ILE A 412 -0.94 -19.74 10.24
C ILE A 412 -2.28 -19.02 10.22
N LEU A 413 -2.30 -17.76 10.63
CA LEU A 413 -3.44 -16.87 10.47
C LEU A 413 -3.09 -15.84 9.38
N CYS A 414 -3.92 -15.78 8.34
CA CYS A 414 -3.76 -14.81 7.26
C CYS A 414 -4.58 -13.54 7.52
N THR A 415 -4.19 -12.46 6.84
CA THR A 415 -4.92 -11.19 6.88
C THR A 415 -6.35 -11.34 6.38
N ASN A 416 -7.25 -10.53 6.89
CA ASN A 416 -8.62 -10.44 6.43
C ASN A 416 -8.69 -9.86 5.00
N ALA A 417 -9.88 -9.90 4.41
CA ALA A 417 -10.09 -9.48 3.03
C ALA A 417 -9.63 -8.03 2.72
N PRO A 418 -10.00 -6.99 3.49
CA PRO A 418 -9.56 -5.63 3.18
C PRO A 418 -8.04 -5.46 3.28
N GLN A 419 -7.38 -6.07 4.26
CA GLN A 419 -5.91 -6.01 4.39
C GLN A 419 -5.22 -6.76 3.23
N ALA A 420 -5.71 -7.96 2.89
CA ALA A 420 -5.20 -8.72 1.74
C ALA A 420 -5.43 -8.00 0.41
N TYR A 421 -6.56 -7.29 0.26
CA TYR A 421 -6.85 -6.43 -0.89
C TYR A 421 -5.88 -5.24 -0.94
N LYS A 422 -5.67 -4.54 0.18
CA LYS A 422 -4.73 -3.41 0.28
C LYS A 422 -3.30 -3.82 -0.09
N ALA A 423 -2.86 -4.99 0.37
CA ALA A 423 -1.55 -5.54 0.05
C ALA A 423 -1.39 -5.98 -1.42
N GLY A 424 -2.49 -6.07 -2.18
CA GLY A 424 -2.53 -6.63 -3.53
C GLY A 424 -2.45 -8.16 -3.56
N TRP A 425 -2.68 -8.84 -2.44
CA TRP A 425 -2.60 -10.30 -2.33
C TRP A 425 -3.87 -10.99 -2.82
N ALA A 426 -5.02 -10.38 -2.58
CA ALA A 426 -6.31 -10.91 -2.97
C ALA A 426 -7.13 -9.84 -3.71
N SER A 427 -8.11 -10.29 -4.48
CA SER A 427 -9.01 -9.41 -5.23
C SER A 427 -10.46 -9.86 -5.14
N PRO A 428 -11.40 -8.98 -5.52
CA PRO A 428 -12.80 -9.38 -5.59
C PRO A 428 -13.05 -10.47 -6.63
N VAL A 429 -14.06 -11.31 -6.40
CA VAL A 429 -14.56 -12.26 -7.40
C VAL A 429 -15.04 -11.51 -8.66
N PRO A 430 -15.20 -12.17 -9.82
CA PRO A 430 -15.78 -11.54 -11.00
C PRO A 430 -17.11 -10.85 -10.68
N ASN A 431 -17.26 -9.59 -11.10
CA ASN A 431 -18.39 -8.70 -10.76
C ASN A 431 -18.59 -8.42 -9.25
N GLY A 432 -17.63 -8.80 -8.42
CA GLY A 432 -17.66 -8.61 -6.97
C GLY A 432 -17.16 -7.24 -6.50
N ASN A 433 -16.70 -6.37 -7.40
CA ASN A 433 -16.36 -4.98 -7.10
C ASN A 433 -17.40 -4.05 -7.73
N PHE A 434 -18.22 -3.40 -6.91
CA PHE A 434 -19.30 -2.53 -7.40
C PHE A 434 -19.68 -1.49 -6.35
N ARG A 435 -20.46 -0.49 -6.77
CA ARG A 435 -20.98 0.55 -5.87
C ARG A 435 -22.35 0.16 -5.33
N ALA A 436 -22.64 0.49 -4.08
CA ALA A 436 -23.93 0.23 -3.47
C ALA A 436 -25.11 0.85 -4.28
N ASP A 437 -24.91 2.04 -4.85
CA ASP A 437 -25.91 2.74 -5.67
C ASP A 437 -26.19 2.08 -7.03
N SER A 438 -25.32 1.18 -7.50
CA SER A 438 -25.51 0.45 -8.75
C SER A 438 -26.49 -0.72 -8.63
N LEU A 439 -26.82 -1.14 -7.41
CA LEU A 439 -27.84 -2.15 -7.15
C LEU A 439 -29.24 -1.55 -7.30
N ARG A 440 -30.15 -2.34 -7.86
CA ARG A 440 -31.58 -2.01 -7.88
C ARG A 440 -32.13 -2.24 -6.47
N VAL A 441 -33.02 -1.32 -6.04
CA VAL A 441 -33.71 -1.45 -4.76
C VAL A 441 -34.53 -2.73 -4.76
N GLY A 442 -34.47 -3.50 -3.67
CA GLY A 442 -35.25 -4.72 -3.44
C GLY A 442 -35.00 -5.88 -4.39
N VAL A 443 -33.95 -5.81 -5.21
CA VAL A 443 -33.57 -6.91 -6.09
C VAL A 443 -32.29 -7.55 -5.57
N PRO A 444 -32.37 -8.68 -4.85
CA PRO A 444 -31.19 -9.35 -4.33
C PRO A 444 -30.33 -9.93 -5.46
N VAL A 445 -29.03 -9.67 -5.39
CA VAL A 445 -28.03 -10.24 -6.31
C VAL A 445 -27.24 -11.30 -5.56
N GLN A 446 -27.17 -12.51 -6.14
CA GLN A 446 -26.43 -13.63 -5.55
C GLN A 446 -24.98 -13.65 -6.01
N TYR A 447 -24.08 -13.91 -5.06
CA TYR A 447 -22.65 -14.10 -5.29
C TYR A 447 -22.18 -15.41 -4.67
N SER A 448 -21.23 -16.06 -5.33
CA SER A 448 -20.50 -17.21 -4.77
C SER A 448 -19.11 -16.77 -4.36
N LEU A 449 -18.81 -16.85 -3.07
CA LEU A 449 -17.52 -16.52 -2.49
C LEU A 449 -16.74 -17.80 -2.22
N PRO A 450 -15.65 -18.09 -2.94
CA PRO A 450 -14.78 -19.20 -2.56
C PRO A 450 -14.18 -18.92 -1.18
N ALA A 451 -13.87 -19.98 -0.44
CA ALA A 451 -13.09 -19.85 0.78
C ALA A 451 -11.75 -19.17 0.44
N MET A 452 -11.33 -18.18 1.25
CA MET A 452 -10.09 -17.44 1.00
C MET A 452 -8.88 -18.37 0.85
N ALA A 453 -8.88 -19.53 1.52
CA ALA A 453 -7.82 -20.54 1.39
C ALA A 453 -7.67 -21.16 -0.02
N LEU A 454 -8.66 -21.03 -0.90
CA LEU A 454 -8.73 -21.77 -2.17
C LEU A 454 -8.50 -20.92 -3.41
N ASP A 455 -8.79 -19.62 -3.36
CA ASP A 455 -8.67 -18.72 -4.49
C ASP A 455 -8.25 -17.34 -3.99
N LYS A 456 -7.45 -16.62 -4.78
CA LYS A 456 -7.10 -15.21 -4.49
C LYS A 456 -8.22 -14.24 -4.88
N GLN A 457 -9.15 -14.66 -5.76
CA GLN A 457 -10.38 -13.96 -6.06
C GLN A 457 -11.50 -14.46 -5.13
N ASN A 458 -11.62 -13.89 -3.93
CA ASN A 458 -12.38 -14.52 -2.83
C ASN A 458 -13.29 -13.61 -2.02
N MET A 459 -13.46 -12.37 -2.46
CA MET A 459 -14.24 -11.38 -1.70
C MET A 459 -15.21 -10.59 -2.58
N LEU A 460 -16.16 -9.92 -1.95
CA LEU A 460 -16.86 -8.77 -2.50
C LEU A 460 -16.23 -7.49 -1.96
N ARG A 461 -16.23 -6.44 -2.77
CA ARG A 461 -15.94 -5.08 -2.40
C ARG A 461 -17.11 -4.19 -2.83
N ILE A 462 -17.85 -3.71 -1.86
CA ILE A 462 -19.06 -2.90 -2.07
C ILE A 462 -18.75 -1.47 -1.66
N VAL A 463 -18.54 -0.58 -2.62
CA VAL A 463 -18.22 0.83 -2.36
C VAL A 463 -19.46 1.54 -1.85
N ILE A 464 -19.41 2.01 -0.61
CA ILE A 464 -20.51 2.72 0.06
C ILE A 464 -20.28 4.24 0.11
N GLN A 465 -19.02 4.67 0.15
CA GLN A 465 -18.65 6.07 -0.03
C GLN A 465 -17.55 6.15 -1.09
N PRO A 466 -17.90 6.55 -2.33
CA PRO A 466 -16.93 6.71 -3.40
C PRO A 466 -16.08 7.96 -3.17
N LYS A 467 -14.99 8.07 -3.93
CA LYS A 467 -14.18 9.29 -3.96
C LYS A 467 -15.03 10.49 -4.37
N ALA A 468 -14.83 11.63 -3.68
CA ALA A 468 -15.48 12.89 -4.04
C ALA A 468 -15.11 13.34 -5.47
N ASN A 469 -13.88 13.09 -5.89
CA ASN A 469 -13.41 13.30 -7.24
C ASN A 469 -12.91 11.96 -7.83
N PRO A 470 -13.56 11.42 -8.89
CA PRO A 470 -13.12 10.18 -9.53
C PRO A 470 -11.70 10.22 -10.12
N SER A 471 -11.19 11.41 -10.43
CA SER A 471 -9.82 11.59 -10.95
C SER A 471 -8.75 11.59 -9.85
N ASP A 472 -9.15 11.63 -8.58
CA ASP A 472 -8.22 11.58 -7.46
C ASP A 472 -7.82 10.11 -7.21
N ILE A 473 -6.68 9.71 -7.75
CA ILE A 473 -6.17 8.35 -7.61
C ILE A 473 -5.75 8.03 -6.17
N GLU A 474 -5.43 9.05 -5.37
CA GLU A 474 -4.94 8.92 -3.99
C GLU A 474 -6.08 8.85 -2.98
N ALA A 475 -7.22 9.50 -3.26
CA ALA A 475 -8.33 9.53 -2.32
C ALA A 475 -8.83 8.11 -1.97
N PRO A 476 -9.03 7.80 -0.68
CA PRO A 476 -9.58 6.51 -0.25
C PRO A 476 -11.06 6.40 -0.63
N GLU A 477 -11.54 5.17 -0.73
CA GLU A 477 -12.95 4.85 -0.83
C GLU A 477 -13.36 4.04 0.40
N GLN A 478 -14.51 4.35 0.97
CA GLN A 478 -15.08 3.50 2.00
C GLN A 478 -15.87 2.37 1.34
N ALA A 479 -15.51 1.14 1.68
CA ALA A 479 -16.15 -0.06 1.14
C ALA A 479 -16.40 -1.10 2.22
N LEU A 480 -17.46 -1.88 2.02
CA LEU A 480 -17.66 -3.14 2.72
C LEU A 480 -16.89 -4.24 1.98
N PHE A 481 -16.24 -5.10 2.75
CA PHE A 481 -15.57 -6.29 2.28
C PHE A 481 -16.29 -7.51 2.83
N VAL A 482 -16.72 -8.40 1.94
CA VAL A 482 -17.43 -9.63 2.32
C VAL A 482 -16.59 -10.82 1.87
N SER A 483 -16.19 -11.67 2.81
CA SER A 483 -15.30 -12.80 2.52
C SER A 483 -15.70 -14.05 3.27
N TYR A 484 -15.32 -15.22 2.76
CA TYR A 484 -15.63 -16.50 3.39
C TYR A 484 -14.34 -17.19 3.87
N ARG A 485 -14.24 -17.49 5.17
CA ARG A 485 -13.02 -18.07 5.74
C ARG A 485 -13.27 -19.45 6.31
N VAL A 486 -12.41 -20.39 5.93
CA VAL A 486 -12.46 -21.79 6.35
C VAL A 486 -11.09 -22.20 6.83
N ARG A 487 -11.01 -22.64 8.10
CA ARG A 487 -9.80 -23.19 8.71
C ARG A 487 -9.31 -24.37 7.89
N GLN A 488 -8.05 -24.37 7.51
CA GLN A 488 -7.44 -25.50 6.82
C GLN A 488 -6.81 -26.47 7.82
N GLU A 489 -7.03 -27.77 7.61
CA GLU A 489 -6.47 -28.82 8.49
C GLU A 489 -4.97 -29.05 8.27
N THR A 490 -4.45 -28.67 7.10
CA THR A 490 -3.03 -28.82 6.78
C THR A 490 -2.19 -27.85 7.61
N PRO A 491 -1.18 -28.31 8.37
CA PRO A 491 -0.23 -27.44 9.05
C PRO A 491 0.43 -26.45 8.08
N GLY A 492 0.51 -25.18 8.46
CA GLY A 492 1.00 -24.12 7.60
C GLY A 492 0.08 -23.76 6.43
N GLY A 493 -1.11 -24.37 6.35
CA GLY A 493 -2.13 -24.00 5.38
C GLY A 493 -2.77 -22.64 5.69
N TYR A 494 -3.42 -22.05 4.70
CA TYR A 494 -4.10 -20.77 4.85
C TYR A 494 -5.11 -20.86 6.00
N ASP A 495 -5.05 -19.95 6.97
CA ASP A 495 -5.95 -19.99 8.14
C ASP A 495 -5.95 -21.30 8.92
N SER A 496 -4.89 -22.11 8.83
CA SER A 496 -4.74 -23.32 9.67
C SER A 496 -4.68 -22.99 11.17
N GLY A 497 -4.38 -21.74 11.53
CA GLY A 497 -4.45 -21.23 12.89
C GLY A 497 -5.80 -20.64 13.30
N LEU A 498 -6.75 -20.46 12.38
CA LEU A 498 -8.03 -19.79 12.63
C LEU A 498 -8.88 -20.57 13.63
N ARG A 499 -9.24 -19.96 14.76
CA ARG A 499 -9.98 -20.62 15.85
C ARG A 499 -11.21 -21.37 15.37
N TYR A 500 -11.47 -22.56 15.92
CA TYR A 500 -12.59 -23.42 15.49
C TYR A 500 -13.95 -22.72 15.52
N GLN A 501 -14.19 -21.81 16.47
CA GLN A 501 -15.45 -21.07 16.59
C GLN A 501 -15.59 -19.93 15.57
N LEU A 502 -14.48 -19.55 14.93
CA LEU A 502 -14.40 -18.54 13.88
C LEU A 502 -14.34 -19.18 12.49
N ASN A 503 -14.34 -20.51 12.42
CA ASN A 503 -14.29 -21.28 11.19
C ASN A 503 -15.63 -21.22 10.42
N SER A 504 -15.52 -21.23 9.10
CA SER A 504 -16.64 -21.38 8.16
C SER A 504 -17.67 -20.25 8.27
N LEU A 505 -17.26 -19.04 8.62
CA LEU A 505 -18.14 -17.86 8.67
C LEU A 505 -17.91 -16.95 7.46
N VAL A 506 -18.96 -16.21 7.08
CA VAL A 506 -18.85 -15.10 6.14
C VAL A 506 -18.59 -13.83 6.93
N TRP A 507 -17.45 -13.21 6.73
CA TRP A 507 -17.01 -12.04 7.47
C TRP A 507 -17.32 -10.77 6.70
N VAL A 508 -17.85 -9.78 7.42
CA VAL A 508 -18.11 -8.44 6.89
C VAL A 508 -17.18 -7.46 7.59
N HIS A 509 -16.36 -6.78 6.80
CA HIS A 509 -15.46 -5.72 7.25
C HIS A 509 -15.82 -4.40 6.60
N LEU A 510 -15.64 -3.29 7.32
CA LEU A 510 -15.62 -1.95 6.76
C LEU A 510 -14.18 -1.49 6.63
N TYR A 511 -13.83 -0.86 5.52
CA TYR A 511 -12.50 -0.31 5.34
C TYR A 511 -12.55 0.98 4.54
N ASN A 512 -11.85 2.01 5.02
CA ASN A 512 -11.83 3.34 4.43
C ASN A 512 -10.50 3.62 3.73
N GLU A 513 -10.14 2.70 2.83
CA GLU A 513 -8.87 2.69 2.11
C GLU A 513 -9.07 2.03 0.75
N THR A 514 -8.17 2.36 -0.19
CA THR A 514 -8.15 1.78 -1.54
C THR A 514 -6.81 1.08 -1.79
N ALA A 515 -6.79 0.03 -2.60
CA ALA A 515 -5.55 -0.59 -3.08
C ALA A 515 -4.89 0.30 -4.16
N ASN A 516 -4.42 1.46 -3.74
CA ASN A 516 -3.78 2.48 -4.57
C ASN A 516 -2.25 2.53 -4.40
N GLU A 517 -1.66 1.49 -3.79
CA GLU A 517 -0.22 1.40 -3.51
C GLU A 517 0.32 2.52 -2.59
N ILE A 518 -0.57 3.27 -1.97
CA ILE A 518 -0.25 4.24 -0.92
C ILE A 518 -0.49 3.54 0.40
N PRO A 519 0.40 3.69 1.40
CA PRO A 519 0.13 3.13 2.70
C PRO A 519 -1.16 3.66 3.33
N ALA A 520 -1.79 2.84 4.16
CA ALA A 520 -3.03 3.23 4.82
C ALA A 520 -2.82 4.43 5.78
N ASN A 521 -3.83 5.28 5.91
CA ASN A 521 -3.76 6.45 6.77
C ASN A 521 -4.01 6.09 8.25
N HIS A 522 -3.03 6.35 9.12
CA HIS A 522 -3.10 6.04 10.57
C HIS A 522 -4.33 6.58 11.32
N ARG A 523 -5.02 7.60 10.79
CA ARG A 523 -6.17 8.23 11.46
C ARG A 523 -7.51 7.65 11.05
N SER A 524 -7.59 7.01 9.90
CA SER A 524 -8.87 6.63 9.28
C SER A 524 -8.83 5.27 8.59
N GLY A 525 -7.67 4.66 8.49
CA GLY A 525 -7.41 3.48 7.69
C GLY A 525 -7.45 2.18 8.48
N ASP A 526 -8.09 2.11 9.64
CA ASP A 526 -8.30 0.83 10.30
C ASP A 526 -9.35 0.01 9.54
N SER A 527 -9.12 -1.31 9.45
CA SER A 527 -10.16 -2.24 9.04
C SER A 527 -11.05 -2.55 10.23
N TRP A 528 -12.37 -2.46 10.06
CA TRP A 528 -13.32 -2.72 11.14
C TRP A 528 -14.07 -4.01 10.88
N LEU A 529 -13.93 -4.98 11.79
CA LEU A 529 -14.78 -6.15 11.80
C LEU A 529 -16.18 -5.75 12.25
N LEU A 530 -17.16 -5.86 11.33
CA LEU A 530 -18.55 -5.52 11.59
C LEU A 530 -19.33 -6.73 12.09
N ASP A 531 -19.25 -7.86 11.38
CA ASP A 531 -20.04 -9.05 11.69
C ASP A 531 -19.44 -10.36 11.13
N GLY A 532 -19.88 -11.49 11.71
CA GLY A 532 -19.62 -12.85 11.27
C GLY A 532 -20.93 -13.59 11.00
N LEU A 533 -21.23 -13.83 9.73
CA LEU A 533 -22.50 -14.35 9.25
C LEU A 533 -22.46 -15.88 9.02
N THR A 534 -23.63 -16.50 9.20
CA THR A 534 -23.86 -17.95 9.12
C THR A 534 -25.26 -18.22 8.56
N GLU A 535 -25.64 -19.47 8.32
CA GLU A 535 -26.98 -19.82 7.80
C GLU A 535 -28.08 -19.70 8.86
N GLU A 536 -27.74 -19.95 10.12
CA GLU A 536 -28.68 -19.98 11.24
C GLU A 536 -28.25 -19.01 12.34
N ASN A 537 -29.19 -18.20 12.81
CA ASN A 537 -28.93 -17.28 13.91
C ASN A 537 -28.43 -18.05 15.15
N GLY A 538 -27.24 -17.69 15.62
CA GLY A 538 -26.58 -18.35 16.74
C GLY A 538 -25.98 -17.33 17.70
N TYR A 539 -25.35 -17.80 18.77
CA TYR A 539 -24.57 -16.94 19.66
C TYR A 539 -23.08 -17.18 19.45
N ASN A 540 -22.31 -16.11 19.30
CA ASN A 540 -20.86 -16.16 19.20
C ASN A 540 -20.24 -15.34 20.33
N TYR A 541 -19.77 -16.07 21.33
CA TYR A 541 -19.15 -15.50 22.50
C TYR A 541 -17.93 -14.62 22.16
N TYR A 542 -17.12 -15.02 21.16
CA TYR A 542 -15.92 -14.28 20.76
C TYR A 542 -16.26 -12.95 20.08
N LEU A 543 -17.42 -12.88 19.42
CA LEU A 543 -17.94 -11.61 18.91
C LEU A 543 -18.76 -10.85 19.96
N GLY A 544 -18.92 -11.34 21.19
CA GLY A 544 -19.76 -10.70 22.20
C GLY A 544 -21.20 -10.47 21.73
N GLY A 545 -21.69 -11.29 20.80
CA GLY A 545 -22.90 -11.02 20.03
C GLY A 545 -23.54 -12.27 19.41
N LYS A 546 -24.62 -12.07 18.66
CA LYS A 546 -25.28 -13.12 17.89
C LYS A 546 -24.58 -13.26 16.54
N ASN A 547 -24.31 -14.49 16.08
CA ASN A 547 -24.07 -14.70 14.66
C ASN A 547 -25.40 -14.50 13.96
N LEU A 548 -25.44 -13.58 13.00
CA LEU A 548 -26.64 -13.27 12.25
C LEU A 548 -26.61 -13.97 10.89
N ARG A 549 -27.79 -14.24 10.35
CA ARG A 549 -27.92 -14.65 8.94
C ARG A 549 -27.68 -13.49 7.97
N SER A 550 -27.97 -12.28 8.42
CA SER A 550 -27.98 -11.07 7.61
C SER A 550 -27.38 -9.89 8.35
N TYR A 551 -26.64 -9.05 7.62
CA TYR A 551 -26.07 -7.80 8.09
C TYR A 551 -26.65 -6.62 7.30
N TYR A 552 -26.97 -5.52 7.98
CA TYR A 552 -27.54 -4.32 7.38
C TYR A 552 -26.56 -3.16 7.58
N GLN A 553 -26.17 -2.51 6.46
CA GLN A 553 -25.35 -1.31 6.47
C GLN A 553 -26.13 -0.13 5.89
N PRO A 554 -26.51 0.86 6.72
CA PRO A 554 -26.98 2.14 6.22
C PRO A 554 -25.91 2.81 5.37
N VAL A 555 -26.31 3.37 4.23
CA VAL A 555 -25.39 4.07 3.33
C VAL A 555 -25.89 5.51 3.19
N PRO A 556 -25.23 6.51 3.82
CA PRO A 556 -25.75 7.88 3.87
C PRO A 556 -26.03 8.51 2.49
N SER A 557 -25.26 8.13 1.47
CA SER A 557 -25.45 8.59 0.09
C SER A 557 -26.74 8.06 -0.58
N LEU A 558 -27.40 7.07 0.03
CA LEU A 558 -28.66 6.47 -0.42
C LEU A 558 -29.88 6.98 0.39
N GLY A 559 -29.72 8.02 1.20
CA GLY A 559 -30.79 8.55 2.05
C GLY A 559 -31.11 7.61 3.21
N ALA A 560 -32.37 7.19 3.33
CA ALA A 560 -32.81 6.22 4.34
C ALA A 560 -32.42 4.76 4.01
N GLY A 561 -31.84 4.53 2.82
CA GLY A 561 -31.48 3.23 2.32
C GLY A 561 -30.10 2.73 2.73
N GLY A 562 -29.74 1.57 2.22
CA GLY A 562 -28.48 0.91 2.52
C GLY A 562 -28.33 -0.41 1.78
N VAL A 563 -27.51 -1.29 2.32
CA VAL A 563 -27.24 -2.62 1.76
C VAL A 563 -27.43 -3.70 2.81
N THR A 564 -28.14 -4.75 2.45
CA THR A 564 -28.26 -6.00 3.21
C THR A 564 -27.38 -7.07 2.60
N ILE A 565 -26.63 -7.79 3.44
CA ILE A 565 -25.80 -8.93 3.05
C ILE A 565 -26.31 -10.15 3.82
N SER A 566 -26.76 -11.20 3.11
CA SER A 566 -27.34 -12.38 3.73
C SER A 566 -26.66 -13.66 3.27
N VAL A 567 -26.46 -14.62 4.18
CA VAL A 567 -25.93 -15.95 3.82
C VAL A 567 -27.08 -16.87 3.42
N ILE A 568 -26.99 -17.43 2.22
CA ILE A 568 -27.92 -18.46 1.74
C ILE A 568 -27.46 -19.83 2.19
N ARG A 569 -26.19 -20.16 1.90
CA ARG A 569 -25.61 -21.48 2.16
C ARG A 569 -24.08 -21.40 2.21
N ARG A 570 -23.47 -22.36 2.87
CA ARG A 570 -22.01 -22.53 2.95
C ARG A 570 -21.65 -23.99 2.73
N THR A 571 -20.42 -24.17 2.28
CA THR A 571 -19.76 -25.47 2.10
C THR A 571 -18.31 -25.28 2.54
N PRO A 572 -17.54 -26.35 2.77
CA PRO A 572 -16.12 -26.22 3.08
C PRO A 572 -15.28 -25.47 2.03
N ARG A 573 -15.83 -25.21 0.83
CA ARG A 573 -15.11 -24.57 -0.28
C ARG A 573 -15.63 -23.20 -0.67
N ALA A 574 -16.88 -22.87 -0.35
CA ALA A 574 -17.51 -21.62 -0.78
C ALA A 574 -18.76 -21.31 0.04
N ALA A 575 -19.11 -20.04 0.10
CA ALA A 575 -20.41 -19.54 0.57
C ALA A 575 -21.18 -18.90 -0.59
N THR A 576 -22.51 -19.03 -0.58
CA THR A 576 -23.41 -18.26 -1.44
C THR A 576 -24.07 -17.19 -0.59
N VAL A 577 -23.93 -15.93 -1.00
CA VAL A 577 -24.48 -14.77 -0.31
C VAL A 577 -25.39 -13.97 -1.24
N THR A 578 -26.38 -13.28 -0.70
CA THR A 578 -27.11 -12.23 -1.40
C THR A 578 -26.64 -10.86 -0.94
N VAL A 579 -26.62 -9.93 -1.87
CA VAL A 579 -26.47 -8.50 -1.59
C VAL A 579 -27.70 -7.81 -2.18
N CYS A 580 -28.42 -7.05 -1.35
CA CYS A 580 -29.62 -6.35 -1.75
C CYS A 580 -29.55 -4.90 -1.28
N ARG A 581 -29.97 -3.96 -2.12
CA ARG A 581 -30.08 -2.55 -1.72
C ARG A 581 -31.48 -2.31 -1.18
N TYR A 582 -31.59 -1.83 0.05
CA TYR A 582 -32.86 -1.42 0.63
C TYR A 582 -33.04 0.09 0.54
N SER A 583 -34.28 0.54 0.46
CA SER A 583 -34.67 1.96 0.57
C SER A 583 -35.16 2.30 1.99
N ARG A 584 -35.58 1.29 2.76
CA ARG A 584 -36.02 1.35 4.16
C ARG A 584 -35.37 0.20 4.93
N MET A 585 -34.84 0.44 6.14
CA MET A 585 -34.04 -0.57 6.83
C MET A 585 -34.86 -1.65 7.57
N MET A 586 -36.08 -1.35 8.00
CA MET A 586 -36.77 -2.18 9.00
C MET A 586 -38.26 -2.36 8.76
N SER A 587 -38.86 -1.66 7.80
CA SER A 587 -40.28 -1.82 7.50
C SER A 587 -40.74 -1.04 6.27
N GLU A 588 -41.61 -1.67 5.49
CA GLU A 588 -42.40 -1.06 4.43
C GLU A 588 -43.65 -0.32 4.94
N ALA A 589 -44.09 -0.58 6.19
CA ALA A 589 -45.36 -0.12 6.75
C ALA A 589 -45.55 1.41 6.79
N GLY A 590 -44.45 2.17 6.78
CA GLY A 590 -44.44 3.63 6.95
C GLY A 590 -44.74 4.43 5.68
N ASP A 591 -44.84 3.79 4.52
CA ASP A 591 -45.11 4.43 3.24
C ASP A 591 -46.10 3.58 2.43
N PRO A 592 -47.36 4.01 2.25
CA PRO A 592 -48.35 3.24 1.50
C PRO A 592 -47.91 2.92 0.07
N ASN A 593 -46.92 3.65 -0.48
CA ASN A 593 -46.42 3.39 -1.81
C ASN A 593 -45.35 2.29 -1.85
N SER A 594 -44.66 1.96 -0.75
CA SER A 594 -43.68 0.84 -0.75
C SER A 594 -44.35 -0.52 -0.64
N CYS A 595 -45.49 -0.62 0.04
CA CYS A 595 -46.18 -1.89 0.26
C CYS A 595 -46.92 -2.46 -0.97
N PHE A 596 -46.91 -1.78 -2.11
CA PHE A 596 -47.65 -2.18 -3.31
C PHE A 596 -46.95 -1.77 -4.62
N ASP A 597 -45.63 -1.59 -4.61
CA ASP A 597 -44.85 -1.19 -5.79
C ASP A 597 -44.17 -2.37 -6.51
N GLY A 598 -44.31 -3.59 -6.02
CA GLY A 598 -43.69 -4.77 -6.61
C GLY A 598 -42.25 -5.01 -6.17
N VAL A 599 -41.76 -4.29 -5.17
CA VAL A 599 -40.35 -4.28 -4.74
C VAL A 599 -40.24 -4.61 -3.25
N ASP A 600 -39.30 -5.48 -2.89
CA ASP A 600 -38.90 -5.78 -1.51
C ASP A 600 -38.01 -4.65 -0.96
N ASN A 601 -38.62 -3.57 -0.48
CA ASN A 601 -37.96 -2.31 -0.15
C ASN A 601 -37.02 -2.39 1.07
N ASP A 602 -37.12 -3.43 1.90
CA ASP A 602 -36.26 -3.66 3.06
C ASP A 602 -35.34 -4.89 2.95
N CYS A 603 -35.44 -5.63 1.85
CA CYS A 603 -34.62 -6.77 1.49
C CYS A 603 -34.73 -7.97 2.45
N ASP A 604 -35.92 -8.20 3.02
CA ASP A 604 -36.17 -9.35 3.90
C ASP A 604 -36.54 -10.64 3.13
N GLY A 605 -36.79 -10.52 1.83
CA GLY A 605 -37.13 -11.60 0.91
C GLY A 605 -38.62 -11.73 0.60
N LEU A 606 -39.46 -10.84 1.12
CA LEU A 606 -40.89 -10.74 0.87
C LEU A 606 -41.19 -9.35 0.26
N ALA A 607 -42.21 -9.26 -0.58
CA ALA A 607 -42.58 -8.00 -1.22
C ALA A 607 -44.07 -7.74 -1.05
N ASP A 608 -44.42 -6.48 -0.85
CA ASP A 608 -45.79 -5.98 -0.84
C ASP A 608 -46.70 -6.78 0.13
N SER A 609 -47.87 -7.22 -0.35
CA SER A 609 -48.84 -8.02 0.43
C SER A 609 -48.31 -9.37 0.95
N ALA A 610 -47.17 -9.86 0.45
CA ALA A 610 -46.53 -11.04 1.00
C ALA A 610 -45.64 -10.71 2.21
N ASP A 611 -45.25 -9.45 2.36
CA ASP A 611 -44.49 -8.93 3.49
C ASP A 611 -45.43 -8.70 4.70
N PRO A 612 -45.18 -9.35 5.85
CA PRO A 612 -45.90 -9.11 7.10
C PRO A 612 -45.92 -7.64 7.54
N ASP A 613 -44.92 -6.85 7.19
CA ASP A 613 -44.84 -5.44 7.55
C ASP A 613 -45.90 -4.61 6.82
N CYS A 614 -46.39 -5.08 5.68
CA CYS A 614 -47.49 -4.46 4.96
C CYS A 614 -48.88 -4.83 5.50
N ALA A 615 -48.95 -5.71 6.51
CA ALA A 615 -50.20 -6.06 7.19
C ALA A 615 -50.71 -4.90 8.06
N GLY A 616 -51.37 -3.92 7.42
CA GLY A 616 -51.93 -2.74 8.08
C GLY A 616 -51.82 -1.46 7.27
N ALA A 617 -51.03 -1.46 6.20
CA ALA A 617 -51.04 -0.39 5.21
C ALA A 617 -52.43 -0.37 4.54
N VAL A 618 -53.24 0.64 4.86
CA VAL A 618 -54.53 0.83 4.21
C VAL A 618 -54.24 1.05 2.74
N VAL A 619 -54.68 0.10 1.89
CA VAL A 619 -54.70 0.28 0.43
C VAL A 619 -55.54 1.52 0.16
N GLN A 620 -54.90 2.68 0.02
CA GLN A 620 -55.59 3.80 -0.57
C GLN A 620 -55.86 3.36 -2.01
N PRO A 621 -57.12 3.29 -2.45
CA PRO A 621 -57.42 2.89 -3.81
C PRO A 621 -56.71 3.88 -4.72
N ILE A 622 -55.64 3.43 -5.37
CA ILE A 622 -54.96 4.19 -6.41
C ILE A 622 -56.06 4.51 -7.41
N ALA A 623 -56.42 5.79 -7.52
CA ALA A 623 -57.43 6.26 -8.44
C ALA A 623 -57.08 5.67 -9.81
N SER A 624 -57.95 4.82 -10.34
CA SER A 624 -57.69 4.11 -11.59
C SER A 624 -57.18 5.12 -12.62
N PRO A 625 -56.06 4.86 -13.31
CA PRO A 625 -55.58 5.76 -14.34
C PRO A 625 -56.73 6.03 -15.32
N PRO A 626 -56.95 7.29 -15.73
CA PRO A 626 -58.06 7.62 -16.64
C PRO A 626 -57.99 6.69 -17.85
N PRO A 627 -59.12 6.12 -18.30
CA PRO A 627 -59.14 5.13 -19.36
C PRO A 627 -58.33 5.64 -20.55
N SER A 628 -57.26 4.93 -20.87
CA SER A 628 -56.42 5.22 -22.03
C SER A 628 -57.34 5.38 -23.23
N ARG A 629 -57.32 6.57 -23.86
CA ARG A 629 -58.03 6.80 -25.13
C ARG A 629 -57.71 5.64 -26.06
N SER A 630 -58.76 4.90 -26.40
CA SER A 630 -58.75 3.81 -27.36
C SER A 630 -57.94 4.22 -28.59
N SER A 631 -56.79 3.60 -28.78
CA SER A 631 -56.04 3.72 -30.03
C SER A 631 -56.94 3.26 -31.19
N PRO A 632 -56.90 3.93 -32.35
CA PRO A 632 -57.66 3.50 -33.51
C PRO A 632 -57.27 2.06 -33.91
N PRO A 633 -58.22 1.28 -34.46
CA PRO A 633 -57.98 -0.11 -34.81
C PRO A 633 -56.81 -0.20 -35.82
N PRO A 634 -55.97 -1.24 -35.71
CA PRO A 634 -54.88 -1.45 -36.64
C PRO A 634 -55.41 -1.66 -38.06
N PRO A 635 -54.74 -1.13 -39.09
CA PRO A 635 -55.13 -1.37 -40.48
C PRO A 635 -55.05 -2.86 -40.80
N SER A 636 -56.03 -3.33 -41.60
CA SER A 636 -56.15 -4.71 -42.07
C SER A 636 -54.83 -5.24 -42.63
N PRO A 637 -54.49 -6.53 -42.40
CA PRO A 637 -53.23 -7.11 -42.83
C PRO A 637 -53.15 -7.11 -44.36
N GLN A 638 -52.28 -6.26 -44.92
CA GLN A 638 -51.88 -6.38 -46.31
C GLN A 638 -51.16 -7.72 -46.50
N GLN A 639 -51.67 -8.51 -47.44
CA GLN A 639 -51.09 -9.78 -47.86
C GLN A 639 -49.62 -9.56 -48.23
N ARG A 640 -48.72 -10.21 -47.50
CA ARG A 640 -47.30 -10.26 -47.86
C ARG A 640 -47.13 -10.97 -49.21
N PRO A 641 -46.31 -10.44 -50.13
CA PRO A 641 -45.86 -11.18 -51.30
C PRO A 641 -45.15 -12.48 -50.88
N PRO A 642 -45.18 -13.54 -51.71
CA PRO A 642 -44.48 -14.79 -51.42
C PRO A 642 -42.99 -14.51 -51.25
N LEU A 643 -42.43 -14.94 -50.12
CA LEU A 643 -40.99 -14.93 -49.85
C LEU A 643 -40.30 -15.78 -50.92
N LEU A 644 -39.47 -15.14 -51.74
CA LEU A 644 -38.47 -15.82 -52.56
C LEU A 644 -37.58 -16.65 -51.64
N SER A 645 -37.57 -17.96 -51.90
CA SER A 645 -36.75 -18.96 -51.24
C SER A 645 -35.27 -18.53 -51.23
N LEU A 646 -34.75 -18.28 -50.03
CA LEU A 646 -33.33 -18.06 -49.79
C LEU A 646 -32.53 -19.30 -50.25
N PRO A 647 -31.38 -19.10 -50.92
CA PRO A 647 -30.50 -20.21 -51.27
C PRO A 647 -29.96 -20.88 -49.99
N PRO A 648 -29.71 -22.19 -50.03
CA PRO A 648 -29.21 -22.93 -48.89
C PRO A 648 -27.85 -22.36 -48.43
N PRO A 649 -27.59 -22.35 -47.11
CA PRO A 649 -26.32 -21.86 -46.59
C PRO A 649 -25.15 -22.67 -47.17
N PRO A 650 -24.01 -22.03 -47.46
CA PRO A 650 -22.84 -22.72 -48.00
C PRO A 650 -22.41 -23.83 -47.03
N ARG A 651 -22.14 -25.01 -47.59
CA ARG A 651 -21.62 -26.16 -46.85
C ARG A 651 -20.41 -25.72 -46.04
N ARG A 652 -20.46 -25.97 -44.73
CA ARG A 652 -19.33 -25.78 -43.81
C ARG A 652 -18.11 -26.50 -44.37
N SER A 653 -17.03 -25.75 -44.57
CA SER A 653 -15.71 -26.30 -44.85
C SER A 653 -15.34 -27.31 -43.76
N PRO A 654 -14.74 -28.45 -44.11
CA PRO A 654 -14.30 -29.44 -43.13
C PRO A 654 -13.31 -28.79 -42.16
N SER A 655 -13.49 -29.06 -40.87
CA SER A 655 -12.59 -28.62 -39.82
C SER A 655 -11.15 -29.03 -40.16
N PRO A 656 -10.16 -28.14 -40.00
CA PRO A 656 -8.77 -28.51 -40.17
C PRO A 656 -8.42 -29.66 -39.21
N PRO A 657 -7.59 -30.62 -39.65
CA PRO A 657 -7.18 -31.73 -38.82
C PRO A 657 -6.48 -31.22 -37.56
N PRO A 658 -6.63 -31.92 -36.42
CA PRO A 658 -5.98 -31.54 -35.17
C PRO A 658 -4.48 -31.39 -35.38
N LEU A 659 -3.93 -30.26 -34.94
CA LEU A 659 -2.49 -30.02 -34.93
C LEU A 659 -1.80 -31.17 -34.20
N ARG A 660 -0.78 -31.75 -34.84
CA ARG A 660 0.05 -32.78 -34.21
C ARG A 660 0.57 -32.28 -32.86
N PRO A 661 0.55 -33.11 -31.81
CA PRO A 661 1.21 -32.77 -30.57
C PRO A 661 2.69 -32.46 -30.85
N PRO A 662 3.26 -31.45 -30.17
CA PRO A 662 4.66 -31.12 -30.32
C PRO A 662 5.54 -32.35 -30.01
N PRO A 663 6.65 -32.55 -30.72
CA PRO A 663 7.56 -33.66 -30.45
C PRO A 663 7.99 -33.64 -28.98
N SER A 664 7.90 -34.81 -28.33
CA SER A 664 8.39 -35.01 -26.98
C SER A 664 9.82 -34.50 -26.85
N ARG A 665 10.07 -33.66 -25.84
CA ARG A 665 11.42 -33.17 -25.52
C ARG A 665 12.39 -34.35 -25.49
N PRO A 666 13.59 -34.23 -26.10
CA PRO A 666 14.62 -35.23 -25.95
C PRO A 666 14.96 -35.41 -24.46
N PRO A 667 15.26 -36.64 -24.01
CA PRO A 667 15.63 -36.90 -22.64
C PRO A 667 16.84 -36.04 -22.25
N PRO A 668 16.91 -35.55 -20.99
CA PRO A 668 18.05 -34.79 -20.52
C PRO A 668 19.33 -35.60 -20.69
N THR A 669 20.36 -34.94 -21.22
CA THR A 669 21.71 -35.48 -21.34
C THR A 669 22.16 -35.97 -19.96
N PRO A 670 22.74 -37.19 -19.84
CA PRO A 670 23.22 -37.70 -18.57
C PRO A 670 24.24 -36.74 -17.96
N THR A 671 24.01 -36.39 -16.70
CA THR A 671 24.90 -35.54 -15.90
C THR A 671 26.27 -36.20 -15.81
N PRO A 672 27.39 -35.49 -16.04
CA PRO A 672 28.71 -36.06 -15.87
C PRO A 672 28.89 -36.60 -14.44
N PRO A 673 29.58 -37.74 -14.27
CA PRO A 673 29.80 -38.33 -12.95
C PRO A 673 30.55 -37.34 -12.05
N ALA A 674 30.11 -37.27 -10.79
CA ALA A 674 30.72 -36.42 -9.78
C ALA A 674 32.22 -36.76 -9.65
N PRO A 675 33.10 -35.76 -9.55
CA PRO A 675 34.52 -36.00 -9.30
C PRO A 675 34.70 -36.76 -7.97
N PRO A 676 35.67 -37.68 -7.90
CA PRO A 676 35.90 -38.48 -6.69
C PRO A 676 36.20 -37.57 -5.49
N PRO A 677 35.75 -37.96 -4.28
CA PRO A 677 36.02 -37.18 -3.08
C PRO A 677 37.52 -37.05 -2.87
N GLY A 678 37.97 -35.79 -2.78
CA GLY A 678 39.36 -35.47 -2.48
C GLY A 678 39.81 -36.09 -1.16
N PRO A 679 41.11 -36.44 -1.03
CA PRO A 679 41.64 -37.14 0.14
C PRO A 679 41.35 -36.35 1.42
N ARG A 680 40.75 -37.04 2.41
CA ARG A 680 40.49 -36.50 3.74
C ARG A 680 41.80 -36.01 4.37
N ARG A 681 41.86 -34.72 4.72
CA ARG A 681 42.93 -34.18 5.56
C ARG A 681 42.90 -34.89 6.93
N PRO A 682 44.07 -35.34 7.44
CA PRO A 682 44.14 -35.92 8.77
C PRO A 682 43.79 -34.88 9.84
N ALA A 683 43.07 -35.34 10.86
CA ALA A 683 42.64 -34.54 12.00
C ALA A 683 43.85 -33.93 12.71
N ARG A 684 43.80 -32.61 12.88
CA ARG A 684 44.77 -31.86 13.68
C ARG A 684 44.46 -32.13 15.15
N VAL A 685 45.27 -32.98 15.77
CA VAL A 685 45.36 -33.08 17.23
C VAL A 685 46.05 -31.81 17.71
N THR A 686 45.37 -31.03 18.54
CA THR A 686 45.97 -29.92 19.30
C THR A 686 46.08 -30.31 20.78
N PRO A 687 47.19 -29.93 21.45
CA PRO A 687 47.41 -30.16 22.87
C PRO A 687 46.51 -29.33 23.78
#